data_AF-A0A9Q1RF76-F1
#
_entry.id   AF-A0A9Q1RF76-F1
#
_cell.length_a   1.000
_cell.length_b   1.000
_cell.length_c   1.000
_cell.angle_alpha   90.00
_cell.angle_beta   90.00
_cell.angle_gamma   90.00
#
_symmetry.space_group_name_H-M   'P 1'
#
loop_
_entity.id
_entity.type
_entity.pdbx_description
1 polymer ?
#
loop_
_entity_poly.entity_id
_entity_poly.type
_entity_poly.pdbx_seq_one_letter_code
_entity_poly.pdbx_strand_id
1 'polypeptide(L)'
;MPREIITLQVGQCGNQIGMEFWKQLCLEHGINKEGVLEDFATQGGDRKDVFFYQADDQHYIPRALLMDLEPRVINAIQNGEYRNLYNHENVFIADHGGGAGNNWASGYHQGKQYEEDLMDMIDREADGSDSLEGFVLCHSIAGGTGSGMGSYLLETLNDRYSKKLVQTYSVFPNQNETSDVVVQPYNSLLTLKRLTLNADCVVVLDNTALNRIAVERLHITTPTFTQTNSLVSTVMSASTTTLRYPGYMNNDLVGLLASLIPTPRCHFLMTGYTPLTVERQANVIRKTTVLDVMRRLLLTKNIMVSSYARTKEASQAKYISILNIIQGEVDPTQVHESLQRIRERKLVNFIEWGPASIQVALSRKSPYVQTSHRVSGLMLASHTGIRHLFSKCLTQYDKLRKRQAFLDNYRNHPTFADNDLSEFDESRDVIESLVDEYKACESPDYIKWGMEDPDHVLTGEGNASGTGSEQHATSSEQDKSHVHEVHCSSERSQAAWKVIEEYLMPFVEREKYEIPRQCKLHPSNDIFRDQEEHKIHLDVNEWRRGYCKKSFQAEKFLDQHFDNMHSNLLDGHSKCLADVCGALHCDLVMEFKSKKTKCNPAAAARNRHLCEGLADKCFPVNQSPSATRIHELFLRQFCDAHTCSGGRKPFSRGGKKHTNRFYLAASVTLMLPPLYFLIVYLYQREMKRGTQELKRITKIGRKAKPS
;
A
#
# COMPACT_ATOMS: atom_id res chain seq x y z
N MET A 1 -22.56 5.47 -8.66
CA MET A 1 -21.50 5.74 -9.63
C MET A 1 -20.78 4.44 -9.91
N PRO A 2 -20.31 4.23 -11.15
CA PRO A 2 -19.40 3.13 -11.48
C PRO A 2 -18.19 3.12 -10.55
N ARG A 3 -17.63 1.94 -10.32
CA ARG A 3 -16.38 1.76 -9.59
C ARG A 3 -15.51 0.94 -10.53
N GLU A 4 -14.78 1.62 -11.38
CA GLU A 4 -14.03 1.00 -12.46
C GLU A 4 -12.75 0.36 -11.94
N ILE A 5 -12.35 -0.75 -12.57
CA ILE A 5 -11.13 -1.47 -12.23
C ILE A 5 -10.31 -1.65 -13.51
N ILE A 6 -9.05 -1.21 -13.46
CA ILE A 6 -8.11 -1.38 -14.56
C ILE A 6 -7.30 -2.65 -14.34
N THR A 7 -7.28 -3.54 -15.33
CA THR A 7 -6.53 -4.80 -15.28
C THR A 7 -5.20 -4.66 -16.01
N LEU A 8 -4.09 -4.85 -15.30
CA LEU A 8 -2.74 -4.85 -15.84
C LEU A 8 -2.28 -6.30 -16.07
N GLN A 9 -1.95 -6.66 -17.30
CA GLN A 9 -1.50 -7.99 -17.68
C GLN A 9 -0.03 -7.94 -18.06
N VAL A 10 0.83 -8.50 -17.20
CA VAL A 10 2.29 -8.29 -17.32
C VAL A 10 3.01 -9.60 -17.58
N GLY A 11 3.71 -9.64 -18.72
CA GLY A 11 4.49 -10.77 -19.19
C GLY A 11 3.65 -11.95 -19.68
N GLN A 12 4.33 -12.97 -20.21
CA GLN A 12 3.69 -14.13 -20.82
C GLN A 12 2.56 -14.76 -19.97
N CYS A 13 2.82 -15.04 -18.69
CA CYS A 13 1.84 -15.69 -17.84
C CYS A 13 0.63 -14.79 -17.57
N GLY A 14 0.87 -13.51 -17.26
CA GLY A 14 -0.16 -12.50 -17.01
C GLY A 14 -1.10 -12.32 -18.20
N ASN A 15 -0.53 -12.19 -19.40
CA ASN A 15 -1.29 -12.06 -20.65
C ASN A 15 -2.11 -13.32 -20.98
N GLN A 16 -1.56 -14.52 -20.75
CA GLN A 16 -2.28 -15.77 -21.00
C GLN A 16 -3.46 -16.00 -20.05
N ILE A 17 -3.27 -15.77 -18.74
CA ILE A 17 -4.38 -15.88 -17.77
C ILE A 17 -5.41 -14.78 -17.97
N GLY A 18 -4.94 -13.57 -18.30
CA GLY A 18 -5.76 -12.41 -18.58
C GLY A 18 -6.66 -12.60 -19.79
N MET A 19 -6.13 -13.18 -20.88
CA MET A 19 -6.92 -13.55 -22.05
C MET A 19 -8.06 -14.52 -21.68
N GLU A 20 -7.77 -15.61 -20.96
CA GLU A 20 -8.80 -16.57 -20.55
C GLU A 20 -9.84 -15.95 -19.59
N PHE A 21 -9.41 -15.03 -18.72
CA PHE A 21 -10.30 -14.26 -17.86
C PHE A 21 -11.27 -13.38 -18.65
N TRP A 22 -10.81 -12.64 -19.66
CA TRP A 22 -11.67 -11.79 -20.48
C TRP A 22 -12.61 -12.61 -21.37
N LYS A 23 -12.17 -13.76 -21.89
CA LYS A 23 -13.06 -14.70 -22.60
C LYS A 23 -14.21 -15.14 -21.71
N GLN A 24 -13.89 -15.52 -20.47
CA GLN A 24 -14.89 -15.95 -19.50
C GLN A 24 -15.88 -14.81 -19.15
N LEU A 25 -15.38 -13.58 -18.99
CA LEU A 25 -16.22 -12.40 -18.77
C LEU A 25 -17.15 -12.12 -19.96
N CYS A 26 -16.66 -12.19 -21.19
CA CYS A 26 -17.48 -11.98 -22.39
C CYS A 26 -18.64 -12.98 -22.42
N LEU A 27 -18.36 -14.27 -22.18
CA LEU A 27 -19.39 -15.31 -22.09
C LEU A 27 -20.41 -15.05 -20.97
N GLU A 28 -19.94 -14.60 -19.81
CA GLU A 28 -20.81 -14.31 -18.67
C GLU A 28 -21.68 -13.06 -18.88
N HIS A 29 -21.23 -12.09 -19.65
CA HIS A 29 -21.93 -10.84 -19.93
C HIS A 29 -22.71 -10.84 -21.26
N GLY A 30 -22.63 -11.93 -22.03
CA GLY A 30 -23.27 -12.05 -23.34
C GLY A 30 -22.67 -11.11 -24.39
N ILE A 31 -21.36 -10.88 -24.31
CA ILE A 31 -20.58 -10.10 -25.26
C ILE A 31 -19.90 -11.08 -26.22
N ASN A 32 -20.00 -10.83 -27.51
CA ASN A 32 -19.36 -11.67 -28.51
C ASN A 32 -17.85 -11.39 -28.61
N LYS A 33 -17.15 -12.08 -29.52
CA LYS A 33 -15.68 -12.02 -29.62
C LYS A 33 -15.19 -10.68 -30.17
N GLU A 34 -16.07 -9.97 -30.88
CA GLU A 34 -15.85 -8.67 -31.47
C GLU A 34 -16.13 -7.53 -30.47
N GLY A 35 -16.69 -7.81 -29.29
CA GLY A 35 -17.05 -6.81 -28.30
C GLY A 35 -18.48 -6.27 -28.43
N VAL A 36 -19.30 -6.83 -29.31
CA VAL A 36 -20.71 -6.44 -29.47
C VAL A 36 -21.60 -7.23 -28.51
N LEU A 37 -22.57 -6.55 -27.91
CA LEU A 37 -23.54 -7.19 -27.03
C LEU A 37 -24.54 -8.03 -27.85
N GLU A 38 -24.74 -9.28 -27.43
CA GLU A 38 -25.74 -10.17 -28.04
C GLU A 38 -27.17 -9.71 -27.71
N ASP A 39 -28.11 -9.87 -28.64
CA ASP A 39 -29.50 -9.40 -28.49
C ASP A 39 -30.18 -9.95 -27.22
N PHE A 40 -29.90 -11.22 -26.89
CA PHE A 40 -30.44 -11.88 -25.70
C PHE A 40 -29.86 -11.33 -24.39
N ALA A 41 -28.78 -10.55 -24.44
CA ALA A 41 -28.05 -10.05 -23.28
C ALA A 41 -28.43 -8.63 -22.84
N THR A 42 -29.38 -8.00 -23.53
CA THR A 42 -29.81 -6.61 -23.29
C THR A 42 -30.47 -6.38 -21.91
N GLN A 43 -31.03 -7.43 -21.28
CA GLN A 43 -31.77 -7.34 -20.00
C GLN A 43 -31.14 -8.16 -18.86
N GLY A 44 -29.80 -8.25 -18.80
CA GLY A 44 -29.08 -9.14 -17.87
C GLY A 44 -29.03 -8.76 -16.39
N GLY A 45 -29.28 -7.49 -16.04
CA GLY A 45 -29.18 -7.00 -14.65
C GLY A 45 -27.76 -7.04 -14.07
N ASP A 46 -26.76 -7.22 -14.92
CA ASP A 46 -25.33 -7.26 -14.63
C ASP A 46 -24.68 -5.88 -14.85
N ARG A 47 -23.59 -5.64 -14.12
CA ARG A 47 -22.78 -4.41 -14.17
C ARG A 47 -21.55 -4.65 -15.04
N LYS A 48 -21.67 -4.24 -16.31
CA LYS A 48 -20.59 -4.31 -17.30
C LYS A 48 -19.56 -3.18 -17.12
N ASP A 49 -20.02 -2.04 -16.59
CA ASP A 49 -19.29 -0.78 -16.40
C ASP A 49 -18.03 -0.89 -15.51
N VAL A 50 -17.97 -1.91 -14.65
CA VAL A 50 -16.83 -2.15 -13.74
C VAL A 50 -15.56 -2.53 -14.51
N PHE A 51 -15.68 -3.43 -15.48
CA PHE A 51 -14.56 -4.02 -16.22
C PHE A 51 -14.53 -3.61 -17.70
N PHE A 52 -15.66 -3.17 -18.26
CA PHE A 52 -15.76 -2.72 -19.64
C PHE A 52 -16.14 -1.25 -19.68
N TYR A 53 -15.64 -0.52 -20.67
CA TYR A 53 -16.25 0.73 -21.09
C TYR A 53 -17.00 0.50 -22.40
N GLN A 54 -18.03 1.30 -22.65
CA GLN A 54 -18.82 1.25 -23.87
C GLN A 54 -18.34 2.36 -24.81
N ALA A 55 -17.88 1.99 -26.00
CA ALA A 55 -17.54 2.92 -27.07
C ALA A 55 -18.80 3.48 -27.77
N ASP A 56 -18.64 4.55 -28.53
CA ASP A 56 -19.73 5.26 -29.22
C ASP A 56 -20.49 4.37 -30.22
N ASP A 57 -19.83 3.35 -30.76
CA ASP A 57 -20.38 2.37 -31.69
C ASP A 57 -21.02 1.15 -30.99
N GLN A 58 -21.28 1.27 -29.68
CA GLN A 58 -21.86 0.25 -28.81
C GLN A 58 -20.97 -0.97 -28.55
N HIS A 59 -19.68 -0.92 -28.90
CA HIS A 59 -18.74 -1.97 -28.53
C HIS A 59 -18.33 -1.87 -27.07
N TYR A 60 -18.26 -3.00 -26.38
CA TYR A 60 -17.73 -3.14 -25.04
C TYR A 60 -16.25 -3.47 -25.12
N ILE A 61 -15.43 -2.57 -24.60
CA ILE A 61 -13.97 -2.69 -24.62
C ILE A 61 -13.48 -2.96 -23.19
N PRO A 62 -12.64 -3.99 -22.95
CA PRO A 62 -12.03 -4.25 -21.66
C PRO A 62 -11.16 -3.07 -21.19
N ARG A 63 -11.28 -2.72 -19.91
CA ARG A 63 -10.32 -1.86 -19.19
C ARG A 63 -9.06 -2.67 -18.85
N ALA A 64 -8.34 -3.10 -19.88
CA ALA A 64 -7.20 -3.99 -19.78
C ALA A 64 -6.00 -3.41 -20.51
N LEU A 65 -4.84 -3.41 -19.84
CA LEU A 65 -3.55 -3.04 -20.40
C LEU A 65 -2.68 -4.29 -20.53
N LEU A 66 -2.22 -4.60 -21.73
CA LEU A 66 -1.39 -5.76 -22.04
C LEU A 66 0.05 -5.29 -22.20
N MET A 67 0.95 -5.78 -21.36
CA MET A 67 2.34 -5.35 -21.32
C MET A 67 3.25 -6.58 -21.41
N ASP A 68 4.10 -6.63 -22.43
CA ASP A 68 5.13 -7.66 -22.52
C ASP A 68 6.41 -7.12 -23.15
N LEU A 69 7.54 -7.66 -22.71
CA LEU A 69 8.84 -7.39 -23.31
C LEU A 69 9.12 -8.34 -24.49
N GLU A 70 8.26 -9.35 -24.68
CA GLU A 70 8.31 -10.31 -25.77
C GLU A 70 7.02 -10.28 -26.61
N PRO A 71 7.11 -10.23 -27.95
CA PRO A 71 5.94 -10.08 -28.80
C PRO A 71 5.10 -11.36 -28.92
N ARG A 72 5.64 -12.53 -28.55
CA ARG A 72 5.05 -13.84 -28.88
C ARG A 72 3.60 -13.99 -28.43
N VAL A 73 3.32 -13.66 -27.16
CA VAL A 73 1.99 -13.87 -26.57
C VAL A 73 1.02 -12.81 -27.06
N ILE A 74 1.44 -11.55 -27.08
CA ILE A 74 0.61 -10.44 -27.54
C ILE A 74 0.26 -10.61 -29.02
N ASN A 75 1.21 -11.01 -29.88
CA ASN A 75 0.94 -11.30 -31.29
C ASN A 75 -0.05 -12.46 -31.45
N ALA A 76 -0.03 -13.46 -30.56
CA ALA A 76 -1.02 -14.54 -30.60
C ALA A 76 -2.43 -14.04 -30.22
N ILE A 77 -2.54 -13.05 -29.34
CA ILE A 77 -3.81 -12.41 -28.98
C ILE A 77 -4.31 -11.53 -30.13
N GLN A 78 -3.44 -10.69 -30.71
CA GLN A 78 -3.76 -9.79 -31.83
C GLN A 78 -4.10 -10.54 -33.13
N ASN A 79 -3.61 -11.77 -33.31
CA ASN A 79 -3.99 -12.64 -34.43
C ASN A 79 -5.05 -13.69 -34.04
N GLY A 80 -5.52 -13.66 -32.80
CA GLY A 80 -6.48 -14.61 -32.26
C GLY A 80 -7.93 -14.24 -32.58
N GLU A 81 -8.86 -15.03 -32.05
CA GLU A 81 -10.29 -14.82 -32.25
C GLU A 81 -10.82 -13.54 -31.58
N TYR A 82 -10.18 -13.08 -30.50
CA TYR A 82 -10.58 -11.91 -29.71
C TYR A 82 -9.75 -10.66 -30.04
N ARG A 83 -9.18 -10.60 -31.25
CA ARG A 83 -8.28 -9.51 -31.65
C ARG A 83 -8.94 -8.12 -31.64
N ASN A 84 -10.24 -8.06 -31.90
CA ASN A 84 -11.01 -6.81 -31.99
C ASN A 84 -11.57 -6.39 -30.62
N LEU A 85 -11.42 -7.22 -29.58
CA LEU A 85 -11.96 -6.94 -28.26
C LEU A 85 -11.13 -5.87 -27.53
N TYR A 86 -9.80 -5.92 -27.65
CA TYR A 86 -8.89 -5.05 -26.91
C TYR A 86 -8.64 -3.74 -27.65
N ASN A 87 -8.50 -2.64 -26.91
CA ASN A 87 -8.01 -1.39 -27.48
C ASN A 87 -6.53 -1.56 -27.88
N HIS A 88 -6.19 -1.23 -29.13
CA HIS A 88 -4.82 -1.30 -29.63
C HIS A 88 -3.86 -0.35 -28.91
N GLU A 89 -4.36 0.79 -28.42
CA GLU A 89 -3.55 1.75 -27.65
C GLU A 89 -3.17 1.22 -26.26
N ASN A 90 -3.86 0.18 -25.79
CA ASN A 90 -3.67 -0.44 -24.48
C ASN A 90 -2.69 -1.63 -24.52
N VAL A 91 -1.95 -1.76 -25.61
CA VAL A 91 -1.01 -2.86 -25.83
C VAL A 91 0.40 -2.30 -25.95
N PHE A 92 1.27 -2.71 -25.03
CA PHE A 92 2.68 -2.39 -25.05
C PHE A 92 3.52 -3.62 -25.34
N ILE A 93 4.38 -3.47 -26.36
CA ILE A 93 5.41 -4.43 -26.74
C ILE A 93 6.71 -3.63 -26.86
N ALA A 94 7.78 -4.07 -26.18
CA ALA A 94 9.07 -3.41 -26.33
C ALA A 94 9.64 -3.54 -27.75
N ASP A 95 10.10 -2.43 -28.33
CA ASP A 95 10.66 -2.36 -29.69
C ASP A 95 11.90 -3.24 -29.87
N HIS A 96 12.72 -3.32 -28.82
CA HIS A 96 13.88 -4.19 -28.75
C HIS A 96 13.44 -5.53 -28.15
N GLY A 97 12.91 -6.43 -28.98
CA GLY A 97 12.35 -7.74 -28.60
C GLY A 97 13.33 -8.76 -27.98
N GLY A 98 14.23 -8.34 -27.09
CA GLY A 98 15.18 -9.17 -26.34
C GLY A 98 14.60 -9.79 -25.07
N GLY A 99 13.38 -9.40 -24.67
CA GLY A 99 12.72 -9.91 -23.47
C GLY A 99 13.47 -9.61 -22.17
N ALA A 100 12.97 -10.11 -21.06
CA ALA A 100 13.68 -10.05 -19.76
C ALA A 100 14.62 -11.25 -19.54
N GLY A 101 14.61 -12.26 -20.41
CA GLY A 101 15.51 -13.43 -20.31
C GLY A 101 15.40 -14.21 -19.00
N ASN A 102 14.18 -14.30 -18.42
CA ASN A 102 13.93 -14.89 -17.10
C ASN A 102 14.71 -14.24 -15.94
N ASN A 103 15.16 -12.99 -16.09
CA ASN A 103 15.89 -12.26 -15.07
C ASN A 103 15.06 -11.07 -14.55
N TRP A 104 14.78 -11.06 -13.25
CA TRP A 104 14.06 -9.97 -12.58
C TRP A 104 14.75 -8.62 -12.77
N ALA A 105 16.08 -8.54 -12.65
CA ALA A 105 16.81 -7.28 -12.75
C ALA A 105 16.69 -6.65 -14.14
N SER A 106 16.71 -7.48 -15.19
CA SER A 106 16.48 -7.05 -16.57
C SER A 106 15.05 -6.51 -16.74
N GLY A 107 14.04 -7.25 -16.26
CA GLY A 107 12.65 -6.82 -16.34
C GLY A 107 12.38 -5.52 -15.57
N TYR A 108 12.98 -5.38 -14.38
CA TYR A 108 12.84 -4.19 -13.53
C TYR A 108 13.50 -2.96 -14.19
N HIS A 109 14.72 -3.13 -14.72
CA HIS A 109 15.41 -2.06 -15.44
C HIS A 109 14.67 -1.63 -16.71
N GLN A 110 14.16 -2.57 -17.49
CA GLN A 110 13.35 -2.26 -18.67
C GLN A 110 12.02 -1.60 -18.29
N GLY A 111 11.38 -2.01 -17.19
CA GLY A 111 10.21 -1.32 -16.65
C GLY A 111 10.46 0.17 -16.40
N LYS A 112 11.63 0.49 -15.81
CA LYS A 112 12.08 1.87 -15.62
C LYS A 112 12.41 2.60 -16.93
N GLN A 113 13.00 1.91 -17.90
CA GLN A 113 13.34 2.50 -19.19
C GLN A 113 12.09 2.96 -19.95
N TYR A 114 11.01 2.17 -19.88
CA TYR A 114 9.73 2.45 -20.55
C TYR A 114 8.70 3.07 -19.62
N GLU A 115 9.13 3.72 -18.52
CA GLU A 115 8.23 4.31 -17.53
C GLU A 115 7.21 5.25 -18.17
N GLU A 116 7.66 6.15 -19.05
CA GLU A 116 6.81 7.14 -19.71
C GLU A 116 5.70 6.47 -20.53
N ASP A 117 6.03 5.50 -21.39
CA ASP A 117 5.05 4.78 -22.22
C ASP A 117 4.07 3.96 -21.37
N LEU A 118 4.58 3.25 -20.37
CA LEU A 118 3.75 2.41 -19.50
C LEU A 118 2.77 3.25 -18.69
N MET A 119 3.25 4.37 -18.15
CA MET A 119 2.44 5.22 -17.30
C MET A 119 1.46 6.07 -18.11
N ASP A 120 1.81 6.54 -19.32
CA ASP A 120 0.88 7.26 -20.19
C ASP A 120 -0.36 6.42 -20.52
N MET A 121 -0.18 5.13 -20.83
CA MET A 121 -1.34 4.23 -21.04
C MET A 121 -2.18 4.04 -19.77
N ILE A 122 -1.53 3.90 -18.61
CA ILE A 122 -2.24 3.74 -17.32
C ILE A 122 -3.03 5.01 -16.99
N ASP A 123 -2.42 6.18 -17.17
CA ASP A 123 -3.04 7.47 -16.90
C ASP A 123 -4.22 7.72 -17.82
N ARG A 124 -4.09 7.41 -19.12
CA ARG A 124 -5.19 7.55 -20.08
C ARG A 124 -6.41 6.72 -19.67
N GLU A 125 -6.21 5.47 -19.24
CA GLU A 125 -7.30 4.62 -18.76
C GLU A 125 -7.86 5.08 -17.40
N ALA A 126 -7.01 5.60 -16.52
CA ALA A 126 -7.40 6.13 -15.22
C ALA A 126 -8.22 7.42 -15.35
N ASP A 127 -7.81 8.33 -16.24
CA ASP A 127 -8.50 9.58 -16.55
C ASP A 127 -9.80 9.33 -17.32
N GLY A 128 -9.87 8.25 -18.10
CA GLY A 128 -11.08 7.75 -18.75
C GLY A 128 -12.07 7.02 -17.81
N SER A 129 -11.81 7.01 -16.50
CA SER A 129 -12.68 6.38 -15.49
C SER A 129 -13.35 7.44 -14.62
N ASP A 130 -14.66 7.36 -14.41
CA ASP A 130 -15.41 8.33 -13.60
C ASP A 130 -15.01 8.24 -12.11
N SER A 131 -14.83 7.02 -11.61
CA SER A 131 -14.45 6.76 -10.24
C SER A 131 -13.63 5.46 -10.12
N LEU A 132 -12.40 5.50 -10.64
CA LEU A 132 -11.43 4.42 -10.51
C LEU A 132 -11.33 3.90 -9.06
N GLU A 133 -11.60 2.63 -8.86
CA GLU A 133 -11.51 1.96 -7.56
C GLU A 133 -10.09 1.45 -7.29
N GLY A 134 -9.47 0.84 -8.30
CA GLY A 134 -8.16 0.24 -8.15
C GLY A 134 -7.63 -0.44 -9.40
N PHE A 135 -6.48 -1.07 -9.22
CA PHE A 135 -5.76 -1.84 -10.23
C PHE A 135 -5.76 -3.32 -9.86
N VAL A 136 -5.91 -4.17 -10.88
CA VAL A 136 -5.75 -5.62 -10.78
C VAL A 136 -4.53 -6.03 -11.59
N LEU A 137 -3.45 -6.45 -10.94
CA LEU A 137 -2.24 -6.93 -11.60
C LEU A 137 -2.26 -8.44 -11.78
N CYS A 138 -2.19 -8.91 -13.02
CA CYS A 138 -2.06 -10.32 -13.40
C CYS A 138 -0.62 -10.59 -13.84
N HIS A 139 0.13 -11.38 -13.07
CA HIS A 139 1.54 -11.63 -13.35
C HIS A 139 2.05 -12.95 -12.75
N SER A 140 3.27 -13.34 -13.14
CA SER A 140 4.00 -14.46 -12.50
C SER A 140 5.17 -13.92 -11.70
N ILE A 141 5.39 -14.48 -10.50
CA ILE A 141 6.50 -14.09 -9.62
C ILE A 141 7.85 -14.69 -10.04
N ALA A 142 7.85 -15.68 -10.93
CA ALA A 142 9.02 -16.48 -11.29
C ALA A 142 9.67 -16.10 -12.62
N GLY A 143 8.91 -15.45 -13.52
CA GLY A 143 9.38 -15.05 -14.85
C GLY A 143 10.40 -13.90 -14.80
N GLY A 144 10.76 -13.33 -15.95
CA GLY A 144 11.57 -12.09 -16.00
C GLY A 144 10.68 -10.84 -16.07
N THR A 145 9.79 -10.77 -17.05
CA THR A 145 8.88 -9.63 -17.26
C THR A 145 7.86 -9.50 -16.13
N GLY A 146 7.08 -10.56 -15.89
CA GLY A 146 6.05 -10.55 -14.85
C GLY A 146 6.58 -10.31 -13.43
N SER A 147 7.83 -10.68 -13.17
CA SER A 147 8.47 -10.48 -11.87
C SER A 147 9.09 -9.08 -11.79
N GLY A 148 10.04 -8.76 -12.68
CA GLY A 148 10.82 -7.52 -12.67
C GLY A 148 10.00 -6.28 -13.04
N MET A 149 9.41 -6.28 -14.24
CA MET A 149 8.55 -5.15 -14.68
C MET A 149 7.30 -5.08 -13.80
N GLY A 150 6.74 -6.22 -13.38
CA GLY A 150 5.64 -6.26 -12.42
C GLY A 150 5.98 -5.62 -11.07
N SER A 151 7.17 -5.90 -10.52
CA SER A 151 7.68 -5.26 -9.30
C SER A 151 7.82 -3.76 -9.44
N TYR A 152 8.37 -3.29 -10.57
CA TYR A 152 8.49 -1.87 -10.85
C TYR A 152 7.12 -1.18 -10.93
N LEU A 153 6.16 -1.77 -11.66
CA LEU A 153 4.79 -1.24 -11.74
C LEU A 153 4.11 -1.18 -10.37
N LEU A 154 4.33 -2.16 -9.49
CA LEU A 154 3.78 -2.13 -8.12
C LEU A 154 4.30 -0.94 -7.31
N GLU A 155 5.59 -0.63 -7.40
CA GLU A 155 6.18 0.55 -6.73
C GLU A 155 5.60 1.84 -7.31
N THR A 156 5.62 2.00 -8.64
CA THR A 156 5.16 3.21 -9.32
C THR A 156 3.66 3.46 -9.11
N LEU A 157 2.83 2.42 -9.13
CA LEU A 157 1.39 2.54 -8.85
C LEU A 157 1.12 2.96 -7.40
N ASN A 158 1.86 2.40 -6.45
CA ASN A 158 1.71 2.76 -5.04
C ASN A 158 2.10 4.23 -4.79
N ASP A 159 3.14 4.73 -5.47
CA ASP A 159 3.59 6.12 -5.35
C ASP A 159 2.62 7.10 -6.05
N ARG A 160 2.24 6.80 -7.30
CA ARG A 160 1.41 7.69 -8.12
C ARG A 160 -0.08 7.65 -7.75
N TYR A 161 -0.58 6.47 -7.41
CA TYR A 161 -2.00 6.20 -7.12
C TYR A 161 -2.23 5.71 -5.68
N SER A 162 -1.54 6.32 -4.70
CA SER A 162 -1.57 5.96 -3.26
C SER A 162 -2.93 5.85 -2.57
N LYS A 163 -4.02 6.28 -3.21
CA LYS A 163 -5.41 6.15 -2.68
C LYS A 163 -6.22 5.04 -3.36
N LYS A 164 -5.66 4.39 -4.36
CA LYS A 164 -6.31 3.35 -5.16
C LYS A 164 -5.84 1.99 -4.67
N LEU A 165 -6.74 1.02 -4.68
CA LEU A 165 -6.39 -0.33 -4.25
C LEU A 165 -5.56 -1.04 -5.31
N VAL A 166 -4.58 -1.82 -4.88
CA VAL A 166 -3.77 -2.70 -5.73
C VAL A 166 -4.00 -4.14 -5.32
N GLN A 167 -4.80 -4.85 -6.12
CA GLN A 167 -5.00 -6.29 -5.98
C GLN A 167 -4.16 -7.03 -7.01
N THR A 168 -3.54 -8.14 -6.63
CA THR A 168 -2.78 -8.97 -7.58
C THR A 168 -3.32 -10.39 -7.67
N TYR A 169 -3.29 -10.97 -8.86
CA TYR A 169 -3.40 -12.41 -9.10
C TYR A 169 -1.99 -12.90 -9.45
N SER A 170 -1.29 -13.37 -8.42
CA SER A 170 0.11 -13.74 -8.50
C SER A 170 0.26 -15.24 -8.72
N VAL A 171 0.80 -15.63 -9.86
CA VAL A 171 1.06 -17.04 -10.18
C VAL A 171 2.40 -17.49 -9.60
N PHE A 172 2.31 -18.37 -8.61
CA PHE A 172 3.43 -19.02 -7.96
C PHE A 172 3.89 -20.23 -8.80
N PRO A 173 5.20 -20.42 -8.94
CA PRO A 173 5.74 -21.47 -9.79
C PRO A 173 5.53 -22.86 -9.18
N ASN A 174 5.63 -23.90 -10.02
CA ASN A 174 5.63 -25.27 -9.54
C ASN A 174 6.90 -25.51 -8.71
N GLN A 175 6.73 -25.97 -7.48
CA GLN A 175 7.84 -26.17 -6.55
C GLN A 175 8.31 -27.62 -6.42
N ASN A 176 7.66 -28.57 -7.11
CA ASN A 176 7.95 -30.00 -7.03
C ASN A 176 8.73 -30.54 -8.23
N GLU A 177 8.60 -29.89 -9.39
CA GLU A 177 9.36 -30.19 -10.58
C GLU A 177 10.53 -29.21 -10.69
N THR A 178 11.68 -29.68 -11.18
CA THR A 178 12.78 -28.80 -11.56
C THR A 178 12.26 -27.88 -12.66
N SER A 179 11.98 -26.62 -12.33
CA SER A 179 11.65 -25.62 -13.34
C SER A 179 12.82 -25.48 -14.30
N ASP A 180 12.54 -25.37 -15.60
CA ASP A 180 13.57 -25.10 -16.63
C ASP A 180 14.35 -23.81 -16.32
N VAL A 181 13.74 -22.90 -15.55
CA VAL A 181 14.35 -21.67 -15.04
C VAL A 181 15.01 -21.91 -13.69
N VAL A 182 16.34 -21.93 -13.69
CA VAL A 182 17.16 -22.16 -12.47
C VAL A 182 17.21 -20.96 -11.51
N VAL A 183 16.97 -19.74 -12.02
CA VAL A 183 17.01 -18.48 -11.25
C VAL A 183 15.68 -18.09 -10.61
N GLN A 184 14.64 -18.91 -10.78
CA GLN A 184 13.29 -18.66 -10.27
C GLN A 184 13.23 -18.25 -8.79
N PRO A 185 14.00 -18.86 -7.85
CA PRO A 185 13.94 -18.46 -6.44
C PRO A 185 14.40 -17.02 -6.19
N TYR A 186 15.36 -16.51 -6.97
CA TYR A 186 15.80 -15.11 -6.90
C TYR A 186 14.69 -14.16 -7.35
N ASN A 187 14.09 -14.42 -8.53
CA ASN A 187 12.98 -13.62 -9.05
C ASN A 187 11.79 -13.60 -8.08
N SER A 188 11.47 -14.77 -7.53
CA SER A 188 10.35 -14.93 -6.61
C SER A 188 10.56 -14.13 -5.33
N LEU A 189 11.77 -14.18 -4.74
CA LEU A 189 12.08 -13.43 -3.52
C LEU A 189 11.96 -11.91 -3.71
N LEU A 190 12.56 -11.38 -4.77
CA LEU A 190 12.55 -9.94 -5.08
C LEU A 190 11.11 -9.45 -5.33
N THR A 191 10.31 -10.26 -6.05
CA THR A 191 8.90 -9.95 -6.31
C THR A 191 8.07 -10.02 -5.03
N LEU A 192 8.31 -11.00 -4.17
CA LEU A 192 7.60 -11.15 -2.90
C LEU A 192 7.79 -9.93 -2.00
N LYS A 193 8.99 -9.33 -1.91
CA LYS A 193 9.22 -8.07 -1.16
C LYS A 193 8.23 -6.99 -1.61
N ARG A 194 8.04 -6.81 -2.93
CA ARG A 194 7.13 -5.80 -3.48
C ARG A 194 5.66 -6.14 -3.29
N LEU A 195 5.30 -7.42 -3.43
CA LEU A 195 3.96 -7.87 -3.10
C LEU A 195 3.63 -7.57 -1.63
N THR A 196 4.56 -7.78 -0.70
CA THR A 196 4.36 -7.51 0.73
C THR A 196 4.27 -6.02 1.09
N LEU A 197 4.98 -5.14 0.36
CA LEU A 197 5.09 -3.73 0.72
C LEU A 197 4.15 -2.82 -0.09
N ASN A 198 3.81 -3.19 -1.33
CA ASN A 198 3.16 -2.31 -2.30
C ASN A 198 1.78 -2.81 -2.79
N ALA A 199 1.33 -4.01 -2.38
CA ALA A 199 0.01 -4.51 -2.72
C ALA A 199 -0.92 -4.53 -1.50
N ASP A 200 -2.20 -4.20 -1.71
CA ASP A 200 -3.23 -4.29 -0.66
C ASP A 200 -3.76 -5.71 -0.49
N CYS A 201 -3.74 -6.51 -1.56
CA CYS A 201 -4.24 -7.88 -1.54
C CYS A 201 -3.55 -8.73 -2.62
N VAL A 202 -3.10 -9.93 -2.23
CA VAL A 202 -2.48 -10.88 -3.15
C VAL A 202 -3.27 -12.18 -3.16
N VAL A 203 -3.95 -12.46 -4.27
CA VAL A 203 -4.59 -13.74 -4.51
C VAL A 203 -3.54 -14.72 -5.04
N VAL A 204 -3.20 -15.71 -4.22
CA VAL A 204 -2.14 -16.68 -4.54
C VAL A 204 -2.67 -17.78 -5.45
N LEU A 205 -2.03 -17.95 -6.61
CA LEU A 205 -2.33 -19.00 -7.58
C LEU A 205 -1.13 -19.95 -7.68
N ASP A 206 -1.18 -21.09 -7.00
CA ASP A 206 -0.05 -22.03 -6.94
C ASP A 206 -0.15 -23.11 -8.03
N ASN A 207 0.77 -23.06 -9.00
CA ASN A 207 0.83 -24.05 -10.08
C ASN A 207 1.02 -25.48 -9.57
N THR A 208 1.66 -25.68 -8.41
CA THR A 208 1.80 -27.01 -7.80
C THR A 208 0.42 -27.59 -7.43
N ALA A 209 -0.43 -26.77 -6.81
CA ALA A 209 -1.78 -27.17 -6.42
C ALA A 209 -2.73 -27.25 -7.61
N LEU A 210 -2.63 -26.34 -8.58
CA LEU A 210 -3.42 -26.37 -9.82
C LEU A 210 -3.13 -27.64 -10.63
N ASN A 211 -1.86 -28.01 -10.79
CA ASN A 211 -1.46 -29.25 -11.46
C ASN A 211 -2.00 -30.48 -10.71
N ARG A 212 -1.87 -30.52 -9.38
CA ARG A 212 -2.46 -31.58 -8.55
C ARG A 212 -3.96 -31.71 -8.78
N ILE A 213 -4.70 -30.60 -8.80
CA ILE A 213 -6.16 -30.60 -9.03
C ILE A 213 -6.47 -31.10 -10.45
N ALA A 214 -5.73 -30.66 -11.47
CA ALA A 214 -5.93 -31.11 -12.85
C ALA A 214 -5.72 -32.64 -12.98
N VAL A 215 -4.69 -33.19 -12.35
CA VAL A 215 -4.39 -34.63 -12.38
C VAL A 215 -5.40 -35.42 -11.55
N GLU A 216 -5.57 -35.08 -10.27
CA GLU A 216 -6.35 -35.88 -9.32
C GLU A 216 -7.87 -35.73 -9.51
N ARG A 217 -8.35 -34.55 -9.91
CA ARG A 217 -9.79 -34.23 -9.96
C ARG A 217 -10.35 -34.12 -11.36
N LEU A 218 -9.57 -33.58 -12.29
CA LEU A 218 -9.99 -33.51 -13.69
C LEU A 218 -9.52 -34.74 -14.49
N HIS A 219 -8.75 -35.64 -13.88
CA HIS A 219 -8.24 -36.85 -14.51
C HIS A 219 -7.45 -36.55 -15.81
N ILE A 220 -6.71 -35.43 -15.82
CA ILE A 220 -5.86 -35.03 -16.92
C ILE A 220 -4.44 -35.54 -16.62
N THR A 221 -3.95 -36.51 -17.40
CA THR A 221 -2.64 -37.15 -17.16
C THR A 221 -1.48 -36.15 -17.22
N THR A 222 -1.51 -35.24 -18.19
CA THR A 222 -0.48 -34.20 -18.40
C THR A 222 -1.17 -32.85 -18.62
N PRO A 223 -1.38 -32.05 -17.56
CA PRO A 223 -2.04 -30.75 -17.66
C PRO A 223 -1.26 -29.78 -18.55
N THR A 224 -1.96 -29.16 -19.50
CA THR A 224 -1.41 -28.07 -20.32
C THR A 224 -1.66 -26.71 -19.65
N PHE A 225 -0.85 -25.69 -19.99
CA PHE A 225 -1.08 -24.33 -19.49
C PHE A 225 -2.47 -23.79 -19.82
N THR A 226 -3.04 -24.15 -20.98
CA THR A 226 -4.43 -23.76 -21.33
C THR A 226 -5.44 -24.31 -20.31
N GLN A 227 -5.27 -25.56 -19.87
CA GLN A 227 -6.17 -26.18 -18.90
C GLN A 227 -6.00 -25.60 -17.48
N THR A 228 -4.77 -25.32 -17.06
CA THR A 228 -4.52 -24.67 -15.76
C THR A 228 -5.01 -23.23 -15.77
N ASN A 229 -4.82 -22.49 -16.87
CA ASN A 229 -5.32 -21.13 -17.03
C ASN A 229 -6.85 -21.07 -17.05
N SER A 230 -7.53 -22.09 -17.56
CA SER A 230 -8.99 -22.20 -17.46
C SER A 230 -9.46 -22.30 -16.00
N LEU A 231 -8.76 -23.06 -15.15
CA LEU A 231 -9.05 -23.09 -13.70
C LEU A 231 -8.80 -21.72 -13.05
N VAL A 232 -7.69 -21.05 -13.39
CA VAL A 232 -7.36 -19.72 -12.89
C VAL A 232 -8.42 -18.69 -13.30
N SER A 233 -8.82 -18.66 -14.58
CA SER A 233 -9.86 -17.75 -15.07
C SER A 233 -11.20 -17.95 -14.36
N THR A 234 -11.55 -19.20 -14.04
CA THR A 234 -12.76 -19.52 -13.26
C THR A 234 -12.70 -18.90 -11.86
N VAL A 235 -11.55 -18.99 -11.20
CA VAL A 235 -11.33 -18.39 -9.86
C VAL A 235 -11.35 -16.87 -9.93
N MET A 236 -10.68 -16.27 -10.92
CA MET A 236 -10.67 -14.83 -11.13
C MET A 236 -12.10 -14.32 -11.38
N SER A 237 -12.85 -14.95 -12.28
CA SER A 237 -14.25 -14.62 -12.54
C SER A 237 -15.12 -14.77 -11.29
N ALA A 238 -14.98 -15.87 -10.56
CA ALA A 238 -15.74 -16.13 -9.34
C ALA A 238 -15.43 -15.11 -8.23
N SER A 239 -14.17 -14.67 -8.11
CA SER A 239 -13.75 -13.70 -7.09
C SER A 239 -14.26 -12.28 -7.37
N THR A 240 -14.48 -11.95 -8.65
CA THR A 240 -14.99 -10.64 -9.09
C THR A 240 -16.50 -10.63 -9.30
N THR A 241 -17.20 -11.73 -9.00
CA THR A 241 -18.64 -11.84 -9.29
C THR A 241 -19.46 -10.84 -8.50
N THR A 242 -19.12 -10.55 -7.24
CA THR A 242 -19.87 -9.58 -6.41
C THR A 242 -19.73 -8.14 -6.90
N LEU A 243 -18.69 -7.85 -7.68
CA LEU A 243 -18.47 -6.54 -8.31
C LEU A 243 -19.33 -6.41 -9.59
N ARG A 244 -19.45 -7.50 -10.35
CA ARG A 244 -20.14 -7.56 -11.65
C ARG A 244 -21.63 -7.84 -11.54
N TYR A 245 -22.06 -8.53 -10.50
CA TYR A 245 -23.45 -8.85 -10.24
C TYR A 245 -23.84 -8.25 -8.90
N PRO A 246 -24.62 -7.15 -8.88
CA PRO A 246 -24.91 -6.44 -7.65
C PRO A 246 -25.68 -7.35 -6.68
N GLY A 247 -25.12 -7.52 -5.49
CA GLY A 247 -25.70 -8.24 -4.36
C GLY A 247 -26.06 -7.31 -3.20
N TYR A 248 -26.33 -7.89 -2.02
CA TYR A 248 -26.65 -7.12 -0.82
C TYR A 248 -25.40 -6.67 -0.03
N MET A 249 -24.25 -7.33 -0.19
CA MET A 249 -23.02 -7.10 0.58
C MET A 249 -21.79 -7.28 -0.31
N ASN A 250 -20.70 -6.57 0.01
CA ASN A 250 -19.38 -6.65 -0.65
C ASN A 250 -19.45 -6.40 -2.18
N ASN A 251 -20.17 -5.33 -2.56
CA ASN A 251 -20.35 -4.91 -3.95
C ASN A 251 -19.22 -4.03 -4.49
N ASP A 252 -18.22 -3.74 -3.64
CA ASP A 252 -17.03 -2.99 -3.95
C ASP A 252 -15.79 -3.77 -3.49
N LEU A 253 -14.65 -3.50 -4.12
CA LEU A 253 -13.38 -4.15 -3.80
C LEU A 253 -12.93 -3.77 -2.38
N VAL A 254 -13.14 -2.51 -1.98
CA VAL A 254 -12.84 -2.03 -0.62
C VAL A 254 -13.56 -2.86 0.44
N GLY A 255 -14.87 -3.07 0.30
CA GLY A 255 -15.65 -3.85 1.26
C GLY A 255 -15.25 -5.32 1.28
N LEU A 256 -14.91 -5.89 0.11
CA LEU A 256 -14.41 -7.25 0.02
C LEU A 256 -13.07 -7.42 0.77
N LEU A 257 -12.11 -6.52 0.54
CA LEU A 257 -10.79 -6.59 1.16
C LEU A 257 -10.83 -6.31 2.67
N ALA A 258 -11.58 -5.29 3.10
CA ALA A 258 -11.72 -4.94 4.51
C ALA A 258 -12.26 -6.10 5.37
N SER A 259 -13.08 -6.98 4.77
CA SER A 259 -13.61 -8.16 5.45
C SER A 259 -12.61 -9.31 5.58
N LEU A 260 -11.67 -9.40 4.64
CA LEU A 260 -10.74 -10.51 4.50
C LEU A 260 -9.39 -10.24 5.16
N ILE A 261 -8.95 -8.98 5.22
CA ILE A 261 -7.58 -8.62 5.61
C ILE A 261 -7.66 -7.69 6.84
N PRO A 262 -7.74 -8.25 8.06
CA PRO A 262 -7.72 -7.45 9.29
C PRO A 262 -6.30 -6.95 9.63
N THR A 263 -5.27 -7.64 9.13
CA THR A 263 -3.85 -7.33 9.36
C THR A 263 -3.19 -6.99 8.01
N PRO A 264 -2.80 -5.71 7.76
CA PRO A 264 -2.39 -5.26 6.44
C PRO A 264 -1.20 -6.02 5.83
N ARG A 265 -0.24 -6.50 6.62
CA ARG A 265 0.90 -7.30 6.10
C ARG A 265 0.51 -8.73 5.75
N CYS A 266 -0.53 -9.28 6.38
CA CYS A 266 -1.01 -10.65 6.12
C CYS A 266 -2.11 -10.69 5.05
N HIS A 267 -1.87 -10.05 3.91
CA HIS A 267 -2.84 -9.88 2.83
C HIS A 267 -2.80 -10.95 1.73
N PHE A 268 -2.09 -12.06 1.95
CA PHE A 268 -2.05 -13.18 1.00
C PHE A 268 -3.24 -14.11 1.19
N LEU A 269 -4.08 -14.22 0.18
CA LEU A 269 -5.31 -15.00 0.19
C LEU A 269 -5.11 -16.35 -0.51
N MET A 270 -5.57 -17.40 0.15
CA MET A 270 -5.72 -18.74 -0.41
C MET A 270 -7.09 -18.89 -1.06
N THR A 271 -7.14 -19.57 -2.19
CA THR A 271 -8.39 -19.83 -2.91
C THR A 271 -8.80 -21.29 -2.80
N GLY A 272 -10.10 -21.53 -2.78
CA GLY A 272 -10.67 -22.88 -2.91
C GLY A 272 -11.94 -22.84 -3.73
N TYR A 273 -12.16 -23.83 -4.61
CA TYR A 273 -13.30 -23.81 -5.52
C TYR A 273 -14.04 -25.14 -5.54
N THR A 274 -15.36 -25.09 -5.71
CA THR A 274 -16.19 -26.26 -5.90
C THR A 274 -17.44 -25.93 -6.71
N PRO A 275 -17.93 -26.81 -7.59
CA PRO A 275 -17.37 -28.12 -7.94
C PRO A 275 -16.13 -28.02 -8.84
N LEU A 276 -15.23 -28.99 -8.68
CA LEU A 276 -14.11 -29.27 -9.59
C LEU A 276 -14.41 -30.62 -10.22
N THR A 277 -15.16 -30.62 -11.32
CA THR A 277 -15.58 -31.83 -12.05
C THR A 277 -15.51 -31.60 -13.55
N VAL A 278 -15.12 -32.64 -14.28
CA VAL A 278 -15.19 -32.67 -15.75
C VAL A 278 -16.64 -32.88 -16.17
N GLU A 279 -17.08 -32.21 -17.24
CA GLU A 279 -18.41 -32.35 -17.86
C GLU A 279 -18.82 -33.82 -18.09
N ARG A 280 -17.86 -34.73 -18.30
CA ARG A 280 -18.09 -36.17 -18.49
C ARG A 280 -18.72 -36.90 -17.29
N GLN A 281 -18.63 -36.36 -16.07
CA GLN A 281 -19.28 -36.92 -14.86
C GLN A 281 -20.58 -36.18 -14.47
N ALA A 282 -21.06 -35.24 -15.28
CA ALA A 282 -22.28 -34.48 -15.02
C ALA A 282 -23.55 -35.34 -14.89
N ASN A 283 -23.51 -36.61 -15.30
CA ASN A 283 -24.66 -37.52 -15.29
C ASN A 283 -25.01 -38.12 -13.92
N VAL A 284 -24.22 -37.88 -12.86
CA VAL A 284 -24.58 -38.28 -11.48
C VAL A 284 -25.14 -37.07 -10.74
N ILE A 285 -26.39 -36.72 -11.04
CA ILE A 285 -27.11 -35.61 -10.43
C ILE A 285 -27.37 -35.93 -8.95
N ARG A 286 -26.50 -35.45 -8.06
CA ARG A 286 -26.83 -35.28 -6.64
C ARG A 286 -27.25 -33.84 -6.41
N LYS A 287 -28.42 -33.63 -5.80
CA LYS A 287 -28.85 -32.31 -5.29
C LYS A 287 -27.79 -31.82 -4.31
N THR A 288 -26.90 -30.93 -4.78
CA THR A 288 -25.81 -30.39 -3.97
C THR A 288 -26.37 -29.23 -3.17
N THR A 289 -26.39 -29.35 -1.85
CA THR A 289 -26.89 -28.32 -0.94
C THR A 289 -25.82 -27.25 -0.69
N VAL A 290 -26.24 -26.08 -0.19
CA VAL A 290 -25.33 -25.00 0.24
C VAL A 290 -24.32 -25.52 1.27
N LEU A 291 -24.80 -26.32 2.24
CA LEU A 291 -23.96 -26.95 3.25
C LEU A 291 -22.90 -27.87 2.63
N ASP A 292 -23.25 -28.61 1.58
CA ASP A 292 -22.29 -29.46 0.88
C ASP A 292 -21.21 -28.64 0.19
N VAL A 293 -21.59 -27.52 -0.46
CA VAL A 293 -20.65 -26.60 -1.09
C VAL A 293 -19.70 -26.02 -0.04
N MET A 294 -20.23 -25.40 1.02
CA MET A 294 -19.41 -24.78 2.07
C MET A 294 -18.49 -25.79 2.77
N ARG A 295 -18.98 -27.00 3.05
CA ARG A 295 -18.15 -28.07 3.62
C ARG A 295 -17.05 -28.52 2.65
N ARG A 296 -17.36 -28.61 1.35
CA ARG A 296 -16.37 -28.97 0.32
C ARG A 296 -15.30 -27.90 0.16
N LEU A 297 -15.64 -26.62 0.29
CA LEU A 297 -14.69 -25.51 0.20
C LEU A 297 -13.60 -25.59 1.27
N LEU A 298 -13.94 -26.07 2.48
CA LEU A 298 -13.00 -26.27 3.58
C LEU A 298 -12.10 -27.51 3.43
N LEU A 299 -12.36 -28.39 2.45
CA LEU A 299 -11.52 -29.57 2.24
C LEU A 299 -10.20 -29.18 1.58
N THR A 300 -9.09 -29.61 2.16
CA THR A 300 -7.72 -29.35 1.66
C THR A 300 -7.51 -29.74 0.19
N LYS A 301 -8.25 -30.75 -0.30
CA LYS A 301 -8.22 -31.19 -1.71
C LYS A 301 -8.82 -30.21 -2.71
N ASN A 302 -9.62 -29.25 -2.26
CA ASN A 302 -10.24 -28.22 -3.09
C ASN A 302 -9.54 -26.86 -2.93
N ILE A 303 -8.57 -26.76 -2.02
CA ILE A 303 -7.72 -25.58 -1.83
C ILE A 303 -6.65 -25.58 -2.93
N MET A 304 -6.51 -24.44 -3.62
CA MET A 304 -5.62 -24.25 -4.77
C MET A 304 -4.25 -23.71 -4.39
N VAL A 305 -3.84 -23.96 -3.14
CA VAL A 305 -2.54 -23.58 -2.60
C VAL A 305 -1.96 -24.77 -1.84
N SER A 306 -0.71 -25.11 -2.13
CA SER A 306 0.03 -26.19 -1.47
C SER A 306 0.53 -25.76 -0.11
N SER A 307 -0.39 -25.63 0.84
CA SER A 307 -0.04 -25.58 2.26
C SER A 307 0.14 -27.02 2.76
N TYR A 308 1.31 -27.34 3.33
CA TYR A 308 1.71 -28.70 3.71
C TYR A 308 0.95 -29.19 4.95
N ALA A 309 -0.34 -29.48 4.84
CA ALA A 309 -1.22 -30.01 5.90
C ALA A 309 -0.79 -31.37 6.51
N ARG A 310 0.40 -31.89 6.17
CA ARG A 310 0.95 -33.18 6.65
C ARG A 310 2.07 -33.04 7.68
N THR A 311 2.57 -31.83 7.95
CA THR A 311 3.53 -31.60 9.04
C THR A 311 2.80 -31.27 10.35
N LYS A 312 3.42 -31.59 11.49
CA LYS A 312 2.88 -31.24 12.82
C LYS A 312 2.66 -29.72 12.96
N GLU A 313 3.51 -28.93 12.33
CA GLU A 313 3.41 -27.46 12.27
C GLU A 313 2.19 -26.98 11.46
N ALA A 314 1.84 -27.63 10.36
CA ALA A 314 0.66 -27.23 9.59
C ALA A 314 -0.67 -27.51 10.30
N SER A 315 -0.68 -28.38 11.31
CA SER A 315 -1.85 -28.58 12.17
C SER A 315 -2.10 -27.41 13.13
N GLN A 316 -1.10 -26.54 13.33
CA GLN A 316 -1.19 -25.32 14.14
C GLN A 316 -1.67 -24.12 13.33
N ALA A 317 -1.74 -24.23 11.99
CA ALA A 317 -2.20 -23.14 11.14
C ALA A 317 -3.66 -22.79 11.45
N LYS A 318 -3.95 -21.48 11.40
CA LYS A 318 -5.25 -20.91 11.76
C LYS A 318 -5.80 -20.06 10.61
N TYR A 319 -7.12 -20.05 10.49
CA TYR A 319 -7.83 -19.09 9.65
C TYR A 319 -7.95 -17.75 10.37
N ILE A 320 -7.53 -16.69 9.69
CA ILE A 320 -7.76 -15.30 10.12
C ILE A 320 -9.17 -14.91 9.71
N SER A 321 -9.53 -15.17 8.45
CA SER A 321 -10.84 -14.84 7.87
C SER A 321 -11.19 -15.77 6.72
N ILE A 322 -12.48 -15.92 6.43
CA ILE A 322 -13.00 -16.67 5.29
C ILE A 322 -14.16 -15.90 4.65
N LEU A 323 -14.11 -15.70 3.33
CA LEU A 323 -15.23 -15.27 2.51
C LEU A 323 -15.61 -16.38 1.54
N ASN A 324 -16.84 -16.86 1.63
CA ASN A 324 -17.41 -17.79 0.67
C ASN A 324 -18.33 -17.02 -0.30
N ILE A 325 -17.98 -16.98 -1.57
CA ILE A 325 -18.83 -16.48 -2.64
C ILE A 325 -19.60 -17.68 -3.20
N ILE A 326 -20.90 -17.76 -2.91
CA ILE A 326 -21.75 -18.84 -3.37
C ILE A 326 -22.59 -18.33 -4.55
N GLN A 327 -22.46 -19.01 -5.68
CA GLN A 327 -23.12 -18.65 -6.92
C GLN A 327 -24.24 -19.63 -7.24
N GLY A 328 -25.44 -19.12 -7.46
CA GLY A 328 -26.61 -19.91 -7.89
C GLY A 328 -27.88 -19.57 -7.13
N GLU A 329 -28.94 -20.34 -7.39
CA GLU A 329 -30.20 -20.19 -6.66
C GLU A 329 -30.09 -20.79 -5.26
N VAL A 330 -29.91 -19.93 -4.27
CA VAL A 330 -29.69 -20.30 -2.88
C VAL A 330 -30.67 -19.56 -1.98
N ASP A 331 -31.31 -20.30 -1.07
CA ASP A 331 -32.12 -19.74 0.01
C ASP A 331 -31.20 -19.21 1.13
N PRO A 332 -31.29 -17.90 1.48
CA PRO A 332 -30.49 -17.32 2.56
C PRO A 332 -30.64 -18.02 3.91
N THR A 333 -31.79 -18.63 4.20
CA THR A 333 -32.00 -19.36 5.46
C THR A 333 -31.07 -20.57 5.57
N GLN A 334 -30.87 -21.29 4.47
CA GLN A 334 -29.97 -22.44 4.40
C GLN A 334 -28.51 -22.04 4.57
N VAL A 335 -28.13 -20.82 4.19
CA VAL A 335 -26.78 -20.29 4.42
C VAL A 335 -26.54 -20.11 5.92
N HIS A 336 -27.49 -19.53 6.63
CA HIS A 336 -27.38 -19.33 8.08
C HIS A 336 -27.28 -20.67 8.83
N GLU A 337 -28.14 -21.63 8.50
CA GLU A 337 -28.05 -22.99 9.07
C GLU A 337 -26.70 -23.67 8.75
N SER A 338 -26.19 -23.47 7.53
CA SER A 338 -24.91 -24.05 7.12
C SER A 338 -23.73 -23.46 7.90
N LEU A 339 -23.73 -22.14 8.10
CA LEU A 339 -22.74 -21.44 8.92
C LEU A 339 -22.78 -21.92 10.37
N GLN A 340 -23.98 -22.05 10.94
CA GLN A 340 -24.15 -22.53 12.31
C GLN A 340 -23.59 -23.95 12.47
N ARG A 341 -23.89 -24.86 11.54
CA ARG A 341 -23.35 -26.23 11.55
C ARG A 341 -21.83 -26.30 11.42
N ILE A 342 -21.22 -25.42 10.63
CA ILE A 342 -19.75 -25.35 10.49
C ILE A 342 -19.12 -24.90 11.81
N ARG A 343 -19.73 -23.92 12.49
CA ARG A 343 -19.27 -23.43 13.81
C ARG A 343 -19.44 -24.48 14.90
N GLU A 344 -20.61 -25.11 15.01
CA GLU A 344 -20.89 -26.14 16.02
C GLU A 344 -19.96 -27.35 15.91
N ARG A 345 -19.64 -27.76 14.68
CA ARG A 345 -18.73 -28.90 14.42
C ARG A 345 -17.26 -28.54 14.55
N LYS A 346 -16.91 -27.27 14.77
CA LYS A 346 -15.52 -26.78 14.84
C LYS A 346 -14.64 -27.31 13.71
N LEU A 347 -15.17 -27.31 12.47
CA LEU A 347 -14.46 -27.82 11.29
C LEU A 347 -13.26 -26.95 10.90
N VAL A 348 -13.16 -25.75 11.48
CA VAL A 348 -12.21 -24.70 11.12
C VAL A 348 -11.55 -24.19 12.40
N ASN A 349 -10.23 -24.11 12.38
CA ASN A 349 -9.45 -23.55 13.47
C ASN A 349 -9.21 -22.06 13.19
N PHE A 350 -9.75 -21.16 14.01
CA PHE A 350 -9.60 -19.72 13.85
C PHE A 350 -8.54 -19.16 14.80
N ILE A 351 -8.03 -17.98 14.47
CA ILE A 351 -7.26 -17.15 15.40
C ILE A 351 -7.99 -16.92 16.72
N GLU A 352 -7.23 -16.76 17.81
CA GLU A 352 -7.79 -16.61 19.17
C GLU A 352 -7.90 -15.15 19.61
N TRP A 353 -7.11 -14.27 19.02
CA TRP A 353 -7.07 -12.84 19.33
C TRP A 353 -8.17 -12.02 18.62
N GLY A 354 -8.97 -12.65 17.77
CA GLY A 354 -10.06 -12.01 17.03
C GLY A 354 -11.28 -12.90 16.90
N PRO A 355 -12.46 -12.33 16.57
CA PRO A 355 -13.65 -13.12 16.33
C PRO A 355 -13.51 -13.97 15.07
N ALA A 356 -14.06 -15.19 15.09
CA ALA A 356 -14.11 -16.07 13.92
C ALA A 356 -14.95 -15.45 12.79
N SER A 357 -14.26 -14.91 11.76
CA SER A 357 -14.90 -14.26 10.61
C SER A 357 -15.14 -15.26 9.48
N ILE A 358 -16.41 -15.70 9.34
CA ILE A 358 -16.88 -16.40 8.14
C ILE A 358 -17.99 -15.55 7.53
N GLN A 359 -17.67 -14.96 6.37
CA GLN A 359 -18.63 -14.21 5.57
C GLN A 359 -19.09 -15.05 4.39
N VAL A 360 -20.34 -14.83 3.99
CA VAL A 360 -20.92 -15.46 2.81
C VAL A 360 -21.53 -14.37 1.94
N ALA A 361 -21.03 -14.27 0.71
CA ALA A 361 -21.62 -13.45 -0.33
C ALA A 361 -22.42 -14.35 -1.26
N LEU A 362 -23.70 -14.04 -1.43
CA LEU A 362 -24.55 -14.70 -2.40
C LEU A 362 -24.50 -13.92 -3.69
N SER A 363 -24.19 -14.61 -4.79
CA SER A 363 -24.26 -14.03 -6.12
C SER A 363 -25.15 -14.87 -7.04
N ARG A 364 -25.78 -14.21 -7.99
CA ARG A 364 -26.44 -14.89 -9.12
C ARG A 364 -25.37 -15.36 -10.09
N LYS A 365 -25.67 -16.47 -10.78
CA LYS A 365 -24.89 -16.89 -11.94
C LYS A 365 -25.31 -16.08 -13.16
N SER A 366 -24.41 -15.97 -14.14
CA SER A 366 -24.78 -15.48 -15.46
C SER A 366 -25.96 -16.28 -16.01
N PRO A 367 -27.01 -15.63 -16.53
CA PRO A 367 -28.12 -16.31 -17.18
C PRO A 367 -27.73 -16.89 -18.56
N TYR A 368 -26.59 -16.50 -19.13
CA TYR A 368 -26.17 -16.88 -20.48
C TYR A 368 -25.31 -18.14 -20.50
N VAL A 369 -24.62 -18.43 -19.40
CA VAL A 369 -23.74 -19.60 -19.30
C VAL A 369 -24.52 -20.78 -18.72
N GLN A 370 -24.79 -21.78 -19.57
CA GLN A 370 -25.39 -23.04 -19.11
C GLN A 370 -24.38 -23.84 -18.29
N THR A 371 -24.59 -23.91 -16.97
CA THR A 371 -23.81 -24.78 -16.09
C THR A 371 -24.63 -26.00 -15.67
N SER A 372 -24.04 -27.18 -15.76
CA SER A 372 -24.66 -28.44 -15.28
C SER A 372 -24.90 -28.46 -13.76
N HIS A 373 -24.21 -27.60 -13.01
CA HIS A 373 -24.30 -27.50 -11.56
C HIS A 373 -25.16 -26.33 -11.10
N ARG A 374 -26.22 -26.60 -10.33
CA ARG A 374 -27.13 -25.57 -9.80
C ARG A 374 -26.43 -24.57 -8.86
N VAL A 375 -25.43 -25.01 -8.11
CA VAL A 375 -24.70 -24.18 -7.13
C VAL A 375 -23.20 -24.42 -7.26
N SER A 376 -22.42 -23.34 -7.32
CA SER A 376 -20.96 -23.32 -7.18
C SER A 376 -20.56 -22.43 -6.02
N GLY A 377 -19.33 -22.59 -5.55
CA GLY A 377 -18.76 -21.77 -4.50
C GLY A 377 -17.27 -21.53 -4.73
N LEU A 378 -16.85 -20.32 -4.41
CA LEU A 378 -15.47 -19.92 -4.25
C LEU A 378 -15.25 -19.57 -2.78
N MET A 379 -14.12 -19.98 -2.23
CA MET A 379 -13.61 -19.54 -0.94
C MET A 379 -12.38 -18.68 -1.17
N LEU A 380 -12.38 -17.48 -0.60
CA LEU A 380 -11.21 -16.66 -0.36
C LEU A 380 -10.91 -16.72 1.13
N ALA A 381 -9.72 -17.15 1.52
CA ALA A 381 -9.37 -17.32 2.92
C ALA A 381 -8.01 -16.69 3.23
N SER A 382 -7.96 -15.87 4.27
CA SER A 382 -6.70 -15.50 4.91
C SER A 382 -6.35 -16.57 5.94
N HIS A 383 -5.26 -17.28 5.71
CA HIS A 383 -4.87 -18.46 6.49
C HIS A 383 -3.36 -18.49 6.72
N THR A 384 -2.93 -18.67 7.97
CA THR A 384 -1.52 -18.55 8.37
C THR A 384 -0.63 -19.60 7.71
N GLY A 385 -1.20 -20.74 7.30
CA GLY A 385 -0.49 -21.81 6.60
C GLY A 385 0.08 -21.43 5.22
N ILE A 386 -0.21 -20.23 4.72
CA ILE A 386 0.47 -19.66 3.54
C ILE A 386 1.97 -19.44 3.79
N ARG A 387 2.38 -19.21 5.06
CA ARG A 387 3.78 -18.99 5.44
C ARG A 387 4.72 -20.11 4.99
N HIS A 388 4.22 -21.34 4.88
CA HIS A 388 5.01 -22.47 4.39
C HIS A 388 5.47 -22.32 2.93
N LEU A 389 4.69 -21.63 2.07
CA LEU A 389 5.14 -21.31 0.72
C LEU A 389 6.33 -20.33 0.76
N PHE A 390 6.27 -19.31 1.61
CA PHE A 390 7.34 -18.33 1.77
C PHE A 390 8.59 -18.95 2.38
N SER A 391 8.46 -19.76 3.43
CA SER A 391 9.59 -20.50 4.03
C SER A 391 10.29 -21.41 3.02
N LYS A 392 9.52 -22.04 2.10
CA LYS A 392 10.10 -22.85 1.03
C LYS A 392 10.81 -22.00 -0.02
N CYS A 393 10.27 -20.85 -0.39
CA CYS A 393 10.94 -19.88 -1.25
C CYS A 393 12.28 -19.43 -0.64
N LEU A 394 12.29 -19.06 0.65
CA LEU A 394 13.50 -18.71 1.40
C LEU A 394 14.52 -19.85 1.40
N THR A 395 14.09 -21.09 1.69
CA THR A 395 14.98 -22.26 1.70
C THR A 395 15.60 -22.53 0.32
N GLN A 396 14.85 -22.33 -0.76
CA GLN A 396 15.36 -22.48 -2.13
C GLN A 396 16.36 -21.37 -2.48
N TYR A 397 16.03 -20.13 -2.12
CA TYR A 397 16.92 -18.98 -2.28
C TYR A 397 18.23 -19.17 -1.51
N ASP A 398 18.18 -19.53 -0.23
CA ASP A 398 19.36 -19.70 0.63
C ASP A 398 20.31 -20.77 0.07
N LYS A 399 19.78 -21.85 -0.53
CA LYS A 399 20.59 -22.90 -1.18
C LYS A 399 21.38 -22.36 -2.37
N LEU A 400 20.78 -21.51 -3.19
CA LEU A 400 21.45 -20.88 -4.33
C LEU A 400 22.43 -19.80 -3.88
N ARG A 401 22.00 -18.95 -2.93
CA ARG A 401 22.77 -17.84 -2.38
C ARG A 401 24.04 -18.30 -1.67
N LYS A 402 23.97 -19.38 -0.87
CA LYS A 402 25.15 -19.99 -0.21
C LYS A 402 26.22 -20.47 -1.19
N ARG A 403 25.82 -20.84 -2.41
CA ARG A 403 26.73 -21.28 -3.49
C ARG A 403 27.13 -20.14 -4.42
N GLN A 404 26.61 -18.92 -4.20
CA GLN A 404 26.75 -17.78 -5.10
C GLN A 404 26.38 -18.13 -6.55
N ALA A 405 25.42 -19.04 -6.74
CA ALA A 405 25.09 -19.57 -8.06
C ALA A 405 24.23 -18.57 -8.85
N PHE A 406 24.54 -18.41 -10.15
CA PHE A 406 23.76 -17.64 -11.14
C PHE A 406 23.60 -16.13 -10.84
N LEU A 407 24.46 -15.54 -10.00
CA LEU A 407 24.38 -14.13 -9.61
C LEU A 407 24.95 -13.18 -10.68
N ASP A 408 25.86 -13.65 -11.53
CA ASP A 408 26.51 -12.81 -12.55
C ASP A 408 25.51 -12.19 -13.52
N ASN A 409 24.40 -12.90 -13.80
CA ASN A 409 23.31 -12.37 -14.63
C ASN A 409 22.62 -11.15 -13.98
N TYR A 410 22.58 -11.07 -12.65
CA TYR A 410 21.96 -9.95 -11.93
C TYR A 410 22.92 -8.77 -11.78
N ARG A 411 24.22 -9.05 -11.55
CA ARG A 411 25.28 -8.04 -11.37
C ARG A 411 25.47 -7.11 -12.57
N ASN A 412 25.10 -7.56 -13.76
CA ASN A 412 25.20 -6.77 -14.98
C ASN A 412 24.16 -5.64 -15.08
N HIS A 413 23.22 -5.54 -14.13
CA HIS A 413 22.16 -4.53 -14.14
C HIS A 413 22.38 -3.45 -13.07
N PRO A 414 21.92 -2.20 -13.30
CA PRO A 414 22.22 -1.06 -12.42
C PRO A 414 21.81 -1.25 -10.96
N THR A 415 20.71 -1.95 -10.69
CA THR A 415 20.23 -2.24 -9.33
C THR A 415 21.22 -3.05 -8.49
N PHE A 416 22.09 -3.83 -9.15
CA PHE A 416 23.10 -4.68 -8.52
C PHE A 416 24.52 -4.29 -8.97
N ALA A 417 24.69 -3.04 -9.42
CA ALA A 417 25.99 -2.52 -9.81
C ALA A 417 26.96 -2.50 -8.62
N ASP A 418 28.27 -2.46 -8.89
CA ASP A 418 29.33 -2.45 -7.88
C ASP A 418 29.33 -3.65 -6.90
N ASN A 419 28.72 -4.78 -7.30
CA ASN A 419 28.48 -5.95 -6.45
C ASN A 419 27.63 -5.68 -5.21
N ASP A 420 26.79 -4.63 -5.23
CA ASP A 420 25.82 -4.43 -4.18
C ASP A 420 24.70 -5.47 -4.29
N LEU A 421 24.66 -6.39 -3.32
CA LEU A 421 23.64 -7.45 -3.23
C LEU A 421 22.71 -7.21 -2.05
N SER A 422 22.73 -6.00 -1.46
CA SER A 422 21.87 -5.59 -0.35
C SER A 422 20.39 -5.78 -0.66
N GLU A 423 19.95 -5.51 -1.89
CA GLU A 423 18.55 -5.68 -2.31
C GLU A 423 18.05 -7.12 -2.11
N PHE A 424 18.91 -8.13 -2.29
CA PHE A 424 18.57 -9.52 -2.01
C PHE A 424 18.46 -9.81 -0.51
N ASP A 425 19.36 -9.22 0.28
CA ASP A 425 19.40 -9.42 1.73
C ASP A 425 18.19 -8.72 2.39
N GLU A 426 17.88 -7.49 1.99
CA GLU A 426 16.66 -6.78 2.38
C GLU A 426 15.39 -7.55 1.99
N SER A 427 15.34 -8.09 0.77
CA SER A 427 14.19 -8.90 0.32
C SER A 427 14.03 -10.16 1.15
N ARG A 428 15.14 -10.78 1.55
CA ARG A 428 15.13 -11.94 2.44
C ARG A 428 14.56 -11.57 3.81
N ASP A 429 15.03 -10.48 4.40
CA ASP A 429 14.64 -10.04 5.75
C ASP A 429 13.15 -9.65 5.82
N VAL A 430 12.63 -8.96 4.78
CA VAL A 430 11.21 -8.62 4.69
C VAL A 430 10.34 -9.88 4.66
N ILE A 431 10.75 -10.91 3.90
CA ILE A 431 9.98 -12.15 3.78
C ILE A 431 10.14 -13.07 4.99
N GLU A 432 11.31 -13.06 5.65
CA GLU A 432 11.50 -13.73 6.94
C GLU A 432 10.61 -13.11 8.02
N SER A 433 10.62 -11.77 8.13
CA SER A 433 9.71 -11.02 9.02
C SER A 433 8.23 -11.33 8.73
N LEU A 434 7.85 -11.46 7.45
CA LEU A 434 6.48 -11.84 7.08
C LEU A 434 6.12 -13.25 7.56
N VAL A 435 7.03 -14.21 7.42
CA VAL A 435 6.85 -15.58 7.90
C VAL A 435 6.66 -15.60 9.42
N ASP A 436 7.46 -14.81 10.14
CA ASP A 436 7.37 -14.69 11.59
C ASP A 436 6.07 -14.02 12.04
N GLU A 437 5.60 -13.00 11.34
CA GLU A 437 4.30 -12.38 11.62
C GLU A 437 3.13 -13.36 11.42
N TYR A 438 3.15 -14.14 10.34
CA TYR A 438 2.14 -15.19 10.14
C TYR A 438 2.20 -16.27 11.22
N LYS A 439 3.39 -16.61 11.72
CA LYS A 439 3.56 -17.54 12.83
C LYS A 439 3.05 -16.94 14.14
N ALA A 440 3.30 -15.66 14.37
CA ALA A 440 2.80 -14.94 15.54
C ALA A 440 1.27 -14.84 15.56
N CYS A 441 0.63 -14.69 14.40
CA CYS A 441 -0.83 -14.73 14.25
C CYS A 441 -1.46 -16.03 14.78
N GLU A 442 -0.70 -17.12 14.89
CA GLU A 442 -1.19 -18.40 15.43
C GLU A 442 -1.30 -18.37 16.97
N SER A 443 -0.61 -17.45 17.63
CA SER A 443 -0.59 -17.26 19.09
C SER A 443 -1.72 -16.34 19.57
N PRO A 444 -2.29 -16.57 20.77
CA PRO A 444 -3.24 -15.63 21.39
C PRO A 444 -2.62 -14.27 21.71
N ASP A 445 -1.30 -14.22 21.93
CA ASP A 445 -0.57 -13.00 22.27
C ASP A 445 -0.22 -12.12 21.06
N TYR A 446 -0.71 -12.43 19.86
CA TYR A 446 -0.44 -11.65 18.65
C TYR A 446 -0.74 -10.14 18.80
N ILE A 447 -1.73 -9.75 19.61
CA ILE A 447 -2.04 -8.34 19.87
C ILE A 447 -0.86 -7.59 20.52
N LYS A 448 -0.01 -8.31 21.26
CA LYS A 448 1.21 -7.79 21.87
C LYS A 448 2.45 -8.00 20.99
N TRP A 449 2.32 -8.72 19.88
CA TRP A 449 3.44 -9.00 18.99
C TRP A 449 3.93 -7.69 18.35
N GLY A 450 5.23 -7.43 18.45
CA GLY A 450 5.82 -6.14 18.09
C GLY A 450 5.70 -5.04 19.17
N MET A 451 5.09 -5.34 20.32
CA MET A 451 5.12 -4.49 21.54
C MET A 451 6.06 -5.03 22.62
N GLU A 452 6.78 -6.13 22.36
CA GLU A 452 7.73 -6.73 23.29
C GLU A 452 9.12 -6.09 23.15
N ASP A 453 9.72 -5.74 24.29
CA ASP A 453 11.12 -5.28 24.40
C ASP A 453 12.08 -6.29 23.73
N PRO A 454 13.09 -5.82 22.97
CA PRO A 454 14.10 -6.69 22.35
C PRO A 454 14.88 -7.58 23.35
N ASP A 455 14.83 -7.29 24.65
CA ASP A 455 15.63 -7.97 25.67
C ASP A 455 15.19 -9.41 26.01
N HIS A 456 14.09 -9.94 25.42
CA HIS A 456 13.59 -11.27 25.78
C HIS A 456 13.83 -12.41 24.76
N VAL A 457 14.61 -12.20 23.69
CA VAL A 457 14.90 -13.25 22.69
C VAL A 457 16.33 -13.79 22.77
N LEU A 458 16.86 -14.08 23.96
CA LEU A 458 18.08 -14.89 24.09
C LEU A 458 18.10 -15.74 25.37
N THR A 459 17.30 -16.80 25.42
CA THR A 459 17.73 -18.09 26.01
C THR A 459 17.01 -19.22 25.30
N GLY A 460 17.65 -19.79 24.28
CA GLY A 460 17.27 -21.11 23.79
C GLY A 460 18.02 -22.17 24.61
N GLU A 461 17.29 -23.03 25.32
CA GLU A 461 17.79 -24.37 25.67
C GLU A 461 16.66 -25.40 25.54
N GLY A 462 17.03 -26.57 25.01
CA GLY A 462 16.12 -27.60 24.52
C GLY A 462 15.37 -28.36 25.60
N ASN A 463 14.14 -28.74 25.29
CA ASN A 463 13.34 -29.63 26.13
C ASN A 463 13.65 -31.10 25.81
N ALA A 464 14.37 -31.74 26.73
CA ALA A 464 14.29 -33.18 26.98
C ALA A 464 13.64 -33.42 28.36
N SER A 465 12.52 -34.15 28.34
CA SER A 465 11.94 -35.01 29.39
C SER A 465 12.11 -34.68 30.89
N GLY A 466 10.99 -34.60 31.64
CA GLY A 466 10.97 -34.99 33.06
C GLY A 466 9.98 -34.25 33.96
N THR A 467 8.90 -34.95 34.32
CA THR A 467 8.05 -34.89 35.53
C THR A 467 8.36 -33.88 36.68
N GLY A 468 7.32 -33.22 37.20
CA GLY A 468 7.01 -33.20 38.64
C GLY A 468 7.08 -31.88 39.44
N SER A 469 5.93 -31.55 40.07
CA SER A 469 5.71 -30.82 41.35
C SER A 469 5.81 -29.28 41.48
N GLU A 470 4.83 -28.80 42.27
CA GLU A 470 4.46 -27.46 42.73
C GLU A 470 5.52 -26.73 43.60
N GLN A 471 5.51 -25.38 43.61
CA GLN A 471 5.23 -24.51 44.78
C GLN A 471 5.85 -23.08 44.70
N HIS A 472 5.01 -22.12 45.11
CA HIS A 472 5.23 -20.83 45.81
C HIS A 472 6.33 -19.79 45.46
N ALA A 473 5.81 -18.56 45.29
CA ALA A 473 6.34 -17.20 45.42
C ALA A 473 7.63 -16.93 46.23
N THR A 474 8.44 -15.97 45.77
CA THR A 474 8.78 -14.72 46.51
C THR A 474 9.69 -13.79 45.68
N SER A 475 9.52 -12.49 45.92
CA SER A 475 10.25 -11.34 45.38
C SER A 475 11.69 -11.20 45.88
N SER A 476 12.62 -10.78 45.02
CA SER A 476 13.77 -9.95 45.41
C SER A 476 14.37 -9.24 44.20
N GLU A 477 14.46 -7.91 44.32
CA GLU A 477 15.20 -7.01 43.43
C GLU A 477 16.71 -7.34 43.45
N GLN A 478 17.34 -7.41 42.28
CA GLN A 478 18.78 -7.15 42.13
C GLN A 478 19.05 -6.34 40.86
N ASP A 479 19.41 -5.10 41.15
CA ASP A 479 19.93 -4.03 40.31
C ASP A 479 21.12 -4.50 39.43
N LYS A 480 20.97 -4.38 38.09
CA LYS A 480 22.08 -4.44 37.12
C LYS A 480 21.84 -3.44 35.98
N SER A 481 22.36 -2.23 36.18
CA SER A 481 22.85 -1.27 35.17
C SER A 481 22.40 -1.48 33.72
N HIS A 482 21.24 -0.91 33.37
CA HIS A 482 20.79 -0.73 31.98
C HIS A 482 21.58 0.39 31.28
N VAL A 483 22.07 0.12 30.06
CA VAL A 483 22.40 1.16 29.09
C VAL A 483 21.07 1.63 28.50
N HIS A 484 20.75 2.92 28.65
CA HIS A 484 19.45 3.52 28.26
C HIS A 484 19.23 3.51 26.75
N GLU A 485 18.20 2.80 26.28
CA GLU A 485 17.54 3.07 25.00
C GLU A 485 16.49 4.17 25.20
N VAL A 486 16.56 5.27 24.43
CA VAL A 486 15.76 6.47 24.69
C VAL A 486 14.41 6.43 23.98
N HIS A 487 13.34 6.07 24.71
CA HIS A 487 11.95 6.21 24.25
C HIS A 487 11.50 7.69 24.22
N CYS A 488 11.79 8.41 23.14
CA CYS A 488 11.33 9.78 22.93
C CYS A 488 10.61 9.95 21.58
N SER A 489 9.43 10.60 21.56
CA SER A 489 8.70 10.88 20.31
C SER A 489 9.26 12.12 19.61
N SER A 490 9.88 11.93 18.44
CA SER A 490 10.48 12.99 17.62
C SER A 490 9.49 14.11 17.27
N GLU A 491 8.32 13.77 16.72
CA GLU A 491 7.26 14.73 16.35
C GLU A 491 6.79 15.61 17.54
N ARG A 492 6.61 14.99 18.72
CA ARG A 492 6.21 15.71 19.94
C ARG A 492 7.35 16.56 20.51
N SER A 493 8.60 16.11 20.36
CA SER A 493 9.79 16.87 20.74
C SER A 493 9.93 18.14 19.88
N GLN A 494 9.79 18.00 18.55
CA GLN A 494 9.79 19.10 17.60
C GLN A 494 8.67 20.12 17.89
N ALA A 495 7.46 19.64 18.17
CA ALA A 495 6.34 20.51 18.53
C ALA A 495 6.59 21.28 19.84
N ALA A 496 7.14 20.60 20.86
CA ALA A 496 7.53 21.23 22.12
C ALA A 496 8.61 22.31 21.90
N TRP A 497 9.61 22.03 21.07
CA TRP A 497 10.68 22.96 20.75
C TRP A 497 10.17 24.19 20.00
N LYS A 498 9.31 23.99 18.99
CA LYS A 498 8.68 25.09 18.23
C LYS A 498 7.90 26.04 19.15
N VAL A 499 7.19 25.50 20.13
CA VAL A 499 6.51 26.30 21.17
C VAL A 499 7.49 27.10 22.02
N ILE A 500 8.60 26.49 22.45
CA ILE A 500 9.65 27.16 23.24
C ILE A 500 10.27 28.30 22.43
N GLU A 501 10.64 28.05 21.17
CA GLU A 501 11.29 29.04 20.31
C GLU A 501 10.37 30.21 19.94
N GLU A 502 9.09 29.94 19.67
CA GLU A 502 8.15 30.96 19.22
C GLU A 502 7.62 31.82 20.38
N TYR A 503 7.40 31.22 21.56
CA TYR A 503 6.67 31.89 22.66
C TYR A 503 7.48 32.11 23.94
N LEU A 504 8.58 31.39 24.17
CA LEU A 504 9.39 31.51 25.40
C LEU A 504 10.73 32.23 25.14
N MET A 505 11.51 31.79 24.15
CA MET A 505 12.84 32.33 23.86
C MET A 505 12.88 33.85 23.61
N PRO A 506 11.92 34.47 22.91
CA PRO A 506 11.93 35.92 22.69
C PRO A 506 11.86 36.75 23.98
N PHE A 507 11.31 36.18 25.06
CA PHE A 507 11.27 36.82 26.38
C PHE A 507 12.53 36.53 27.18
N VAL A 508 13.06 35.30 27.12
CA VAL A 508 14.32 34.91 27.78
C VAL A 508 15.48 35.76 27.25
N GLU A 509 15.56 35.95 25.94
CA GLU A 509 16.57 36.79 25.27
C GLU A 509 16.42 38.27 25.64
N ARG A 510 15.17 38.76 25.69
CA ARG A 510 14.88 40.16 26.08
C ARG A 510 15.30 40.45 27.51
N GLU A 511 15.06 39.51 28.42
CA GLU A 511 15.41 39.62 29.83
C GLU A 511 16.88 39.24 30.10
N LYS A 512 17.64 38.86 29.06
CA LYS A 512 19.04 38.40 29.10
C LYS A 512 19.27 37.33 30.17
N TYR A 513 18.35 36.37 30.26
CA TYR A 513 18.41 35.31 31.25
C TYR A 513 19.06 34.06 30.66
N GLU A 514 20.04 33.50 31.36
CA GLU A 514 20.64 32.22 31.00
C GLU A 514 19.89 31.07 31.69
N ILE A 515 19.28 30.21 30.88
CA ILE A 515 18.57 29.03 31.39
C ILE A 515 19.61 28.08 32.02
N PRO A 516 19.38 27.55 33.24
CA PRO A 516 20.31 26.61 33.86
C PRO A 516 20.46 25.32 33.05
N ARG A 517 21.67 24.76 32.92
CA ARG A 517 21.90 23.47 32.23
C ARG A 517 21.15 22.29 32.85
N GLN A 518 20.74 22.37 34.13
CA GLN A 518 19.90 21.34 34.74
C GLN A 518 18.43 21.39 34.30
N CYS A 519 17.98 22.51 33.72
CA CYS A 519 16.61 22.70 33.25
C CYS A 519 16.30 21.79 32.05
N LYS A 520 15.10 21.18 32.05
CA LYS A 520 14.66 20.35 30.91
C LYS A 520 14.50 21.15 29.61
N LEU A 521 14.15 22.43 29.71
CA LEU A 521 13.96 23.34 28.56
C LEU A 521 15.28 23.97 28.05
N HIS A 522 16.43 23.58 28.59
CA HIS A 522 17.71 24.10 28.13
C HIS A 522 17.99 23.60 26.69
N PRO A 523 18.44 24.46 25.76
CA PRO A 523 18.63 24.09 24.35
C PRO A 523 19.53 22.87 24.12
N SER A 524 20.58 22.71 24.94
CA SER A 524 21.53 21.59 24.80
C SER A 524 21.05 20.26 25.37
N ASN A 525 19.84 20.20 25.95
CA ASN A 525 19.35 19.00 26.63
C ASN A 525 18.32 18.24 25.80
N ASP A 526 17.94 18.71 24.61
CA ASP A 526 17.01 18.01 23.74
C ASP A 526 17.73 16.94 22.92
N ILE A 527 17.26 15.70 23.01
CA ILE A 527 17.86 14.53 22.36
C ILE A 527 17.84 14.62 20.83
N PHE A 528 16.85 15.29 20.24
CA PHE A 528 16.74 15.44 18.79
C PHE A 528 17.43 16.69 18.26
N ARG A 529 18.04 17.51 19.13
CA ARG A 529 18.59 18.82 18.77
C ARG A 529 19.68 18.74 17.71
N ASP A 530 20.60 17.78 17.85
CA ASP A 530 21.71 17.59 16.92
C ASP A 530 21.19 17.23 15.51
N GLN A 531 20.12 16.43 15.43
CA GLN A 531 19.49 16.08 14.15
C GLN A 531 18.83 17.29 13.49
N GLU A 532 18.13 18.12 14.27
CA GLU A 532 17.49 19.37 13.80
C GLU A 532 18.51 20.39 13.28
N GLU A 533 19.64 20.58 13.98
CA GLU A 533 20.69 21.53 13.55
C GLU A 533 21.38 21.12 12.25
N HIS A 534 21.29 19.84 11.87
CA HIS A 534 21.87 19.29 10.64
C HIS A 534 20.87 19.16 9.49
N LYS A 535 19.66 19.71 9.62
CA LYS A 535 18.72 19.92 8.50
C LYS A 535 19.10 21.19 7.74
N ILE A 536 19.42 21.05 6.46
CA ILE A 536 19.79 22.16 5.58
C ILE A 536 18.69 22.32 4.53
N HIS A 537 17.95 23.42 4.58
CA HIS A 537 17.01 23.78 3.52
C HIS A 537 17.75 24.48 2.38
N LEU A 538 17.81 23.84 1.21
CA LEU A 538 18.55 24.33 0.05
C LEU A 538 17.65 25.12 -0.92
N ASP A 539 16.43 24.63 -1.18
CA ASP A 539 15.47 25.26 -2.09
C ASP A 539 14.02 24.92 -1.69
N VAL A 540 13.01 25.55 -2.31
CA VAL A 540 11.57 25.48 -1.97
C VAL A 540 11.07 24.04 -1.74
N ASN A 541 11.61 23.06 -2.47
CA ASN A 541 11.31 21.63 -2.33
C ASN A 541 12.58 20.78 -2.18
N GLU A 542 13.64 21.29 -1.54
CA GLU A 542 14.87 20.51 -1.34
C GLU A 542 15.47 20.72 0.05
N TRP A 543 15.43 19.66 0.84
CA TRP A 543 16.03 19.53 2.16
C TRP A 543 17.18 18.53 2.11
N ARG A 544 18.38 18.91 2.54
CA ARG A 544 19.55 18.04 2.59
C ARG A 544 20.03 17.87 4.02
N ARG A 545 20.49 16.66 4.36
CA ARG A 545 21.14 16.39 5.63
C ARG A 545 22.66 16.66 5.60
N GLY A 546 23.20 17.21 6.69
CA GLY A 546 24.65 17.36 6.90
C GLY A 546 25.46 16.04 6.93
N TYR A 547 24.97 14.97 7.55
CA TYR A 547 25.75 13.73 7.79
C TYR A 547 25.90 12.79 6.58
N CYS A 548 24.88 12.66 5.73
CA CYS A 548 24.86 11.66 4.64
C CYS A 548 24.65 12.27 3.23
N LYS A 549 24.56 13.61 3.13
CA LYS A 549 24.38 14.37 1.87
C LYS A 549 23.16 14.00 1.00
N LYS A 550 22.26 13.11 1.44
CA LYS A 550 21.01 12.79 0.76
C LYS A 550 20.04 13.99 0.80
N SER A 551 19.37 14.27 -0.32
CA SER A 551 18.35 15.31 -0.45
C SER A 551 16.94 14.70 -0.46
N PHE A 552 15.99 15.44 0.08
CA PHE A 552 14.60 15.07 0.30
C PHE A 552 13.70 16.22 -0.15
N GLN A 553 12.55 15.89 -0.75
CA GLN A 553 11.67 16.92 -1.32
C GLN A 553 10.90 17.73 -0.27
N ALA A 554 10.78 17.20 0.95
CA ALA A 554 10.13 17.86 2.08
C ALA A 554 10.78 17.42 3.40
N GLU A 555 10.72 18.29 4.40
CA GLU A 555 11.28 18.08 5.75
C GLU A 555 10.79 16.77 6.38
N LYS A 556 9.51 16.44 6.19
CA LYS A 556 8.90 15.21 6.71
C LYS A 556 9.62 13.92 6.25
N PHE A 557 10.10 13.88 5.01
CA PHE A 557 10.82 12.71 4.49
C PHE A 557 12.24 12.62 5.03
N LEU A 558 12.86 13.77 5.30
CA LEU A 558 14.15 13.84 5.96
C LEU A 558 14.05 13.34 7.41
N ASP A 559 12.97 13.69 8.10
CA ASP A 559 12.68 13.28 9.49
C ASP A 559 12.42 11.78 9.58
N GLN A 560 11.58 11.25 8.70
CA GLN A 560 11.33 9.80 8.62
C GLN A 560 12.61 9.02 8.30
N HIS A 561 13.53 9.60 7.51
CA HIS A 561 14.84 9.03 7.28
C HIS A 561 15.76 9.13 8.52
N PHE A 562 15.63 10.14 9.38
CA PHE A 562 16.36 10.23 10.65
C PHE A 562 15.94 9.12 11.59
N ASP A 563 14.63 8.94 11.75
CA ASP A 563 14.04 7.94 12.63
C ASP A 563 14.40 6.51 12.18
N ASN A 564 14.36 6.21 10.88
CA ASN A 564 14.57 4.85 10.38
C ASN A 564 16.04 4.43 10.29
N MET A 565 16.96 5.36 9.96
CA MET A 565 18.34 5.01 9.56
C MET A 565 19.42 5.54 10.51
N HIS A 566 19.07 6.49 11.38
CA HIS A 566 20.04 7.25 12.16
C HIS A 566 19.60 7.49 13.62
N SER A 567 18.69 6.66 14.12
CA SER A 567 18.30 6.61 15.54
C SER A 567 19.49 6.35 16.47
N ASN A 568 20.50 5.62 16.00
CA ASN A 568 21.72 5.30 16.75
C ASN A 568 22.66 6.49 17.00
N LEU A 569 22.39 7.67 16.41
CA LEU A 569 23.18 8.90 16.62
C LEU A 569 22.65 9.76 17.77
N LEU A 570 21.59 9.34 18.46
CA LEU A 570 21.01 10.07 19.58
C LEU A 570 21.84 9.86 20.86
N ASP A 571 22.21 10.96 21.53
CA ASP A 571 22.98 10.90 22.79
C ASP A 571 22.10 10.46 23.96
N GLY A 572 22.44 9.32 24.58
CA GLY A 572 21.73 8.75 25.72
C GLY A 572 21.75 9.61 27.00
N HIS A 573 22.58 10.65 27.06
CA HIS A 573 22.58 11.61 28.17
C HIS A 573 21.58 12.77 28.00
N SER A 574 20.99 12.92 26.82
CA SER A 574 20.03 13.98 26.50
C SER A 574 18.61 13.64 26.98
N LYS A 575 17.82 14.67 27.30
CA LYS A 575 16.47 14.53 27.86
C LYS A 575 15.42 14.62 26.75
N CYS A 576 14.40 13.77 26.84
CA CYS A 576 13.27 13.81 25.93
C CYS A 576 12.36 15.04 26.19
N LEU A 577 12.21 15.96 25.22
CA LEU A 577 11.26 17.07 25.34
C LEU A 577 9.80 16.65 25.08
N ALA A 578 9.56 15.49 24.45
CA ALA A 578 8.20 14.98 24.26
C ALA A 578 7.46 14.78 25.60
N ASP A 579 8.19 14.52 26.69
CA ASP A 579 7.64 14.37 28.05
C ASP A 579 6.97 15.63 28.57
N VAL A 580 7.46 16.81 28.18
CA VAL A 580 6.93 18.11 28.64
C VAL A 580 5.88 18.68 27.70
N CYS A 581 5.57 17.96 26.63
CA CYS A 581 4.70 18.42 25.56
C CYS A 581 3.25 18.66 26.03
N GLY A 582 2.78 17.85 26.98
CA GLY A 582 1.50 18.07 27.66
C GLY A 582 1.46 19.33 28.53
N ALA A 583 2.59 19.75 29.10
CA ALA A 583 2.70 21.00 29.87
C ALA A 583 2.75 22.24 28.96
N LEU A 584 3.34 22.11 27.76
CA LEU A 584 3.56 23.20 26.81
C LEU A 584 2.44 23.40 25.78
N HIS A 585 1.38 22.58 25.80
CA HIS A 585 0.26 22.64 24.84
C HIS A 585 0.68 22.40 23.37
N CYS A 586 1.60 21.47 23.11
CA CYS A 586 2.05 21.16 21.74
C CYS A 586 0.92 20.82 20.76
N ASP A 587 -0.18 20.23 21.26
CA ASP A 587 -1.35 19.83 20.46
C ASP A 587 -1.95 20.99 19.66
N LEU A 588 -1.65 22.24 20.03
CA LEU A 588 -2.09 23.44 19.33
C LEU A 588 -1.21 23.82 18.13
N VAL A 589 0.00 23.28 18.05
CA VAL A 589 0.99 23.56 17.00
C VAL A 589 1.16 22.37 16.05
N MET A 590 0.71 21.18 16.44
CA MET A 590 0.65 20.01 15.57
C MET A 590 -0.51 20.13 14.56
N GLU A 591 -0.28 19.77 13.28
CA GLU A 591 -1.20 20.04 12.15
C GLU A 591 -2.46 19.14 12.09
N PHE A 592 -2.63 18.21 13.03
CA PHE A 592 -3.82 17.37 13.09
C PHE A 592 -5.01 18.16 13.66
N LYS A 593 -6.06 18.35 12.85
CA LYS A 593 -7.37 18.84 13.32
C LYS A 593 -7.92 17.89 14.39
N SER A 594 -7.65 18.16 15.67
CA SER A 594 -8.23 17.37 16.75
C SER A 594 -9.74 17.66 16.83
N LYS A 595 -10.54 16.60 16.71
CA LYS A 595 -11.96 16.66 17.10
C LYS A 595 -11.99 17.02 18.58
N LYS A 596 -12.73 18.07 18.96
CA LYS A 596 -12.87 18.52 20.36
C LYS A 596 -13.29 17.36 21.26
N THR A 597 -12.34 16.76 21.98
CA THR A 597 -12.61 15.78 23.03
C THR A 597 -13.03 16.51 24.31
N LYS A 598 -13.90 15.90 25.12
CA LYS A 598 -14.30 16.45 26.42
C LYS A 598 -13.06 16.55 27.32
N CYS A 599 -12.86 17.69 27.97
CA CYS A 599 -11.72 17.94 28.87
C CYS A 599 -11.65 16.88 29.98
N ASN A 600 -10.46 16.30 30.20
CA ASN A 600 -10.19 15.38 31.30
C ASN A 600 -9.56 16.15 32.48
N PRO A 601 -10.27 16.32 33.62
CA PRO A 601 -9.76 17.09 34.77
C PRO A 601 -8.48 16.52 35.37
N ALA A 602 -8.31 15.18 35.37
CA ALA A 602 -7.14 14.53 35.93
C ALA A 602 -5.89 14.77 35.06
N ALA A 603 -6.05 14.77 33.73
CA ALA A 603 -4.95 15.07 32.81
C ALA A 603 -4.55 16.56 32.90
N ALA A 604 -5.52 17.47 32.96
CA ALA A 604 -5.27 18.90 33.13
C ALA A 604 -4.53 19.21 34.45
N ALA A 605 -4.92 18.57 35.56
CA ALA A 605 -4.23 18.73 36.84
C ALA A 605 -2.78 18.22 36.81
N ARG A 606 -2.52 17.05 36.20
CA ARG A 606 -1.16 16.51 36.05
C ARG A 606 -0.28 17.41 35.19
N ASN A 607 -0.79 17.87 34.04
CA ASN A 607 -0.03 18.75 33.15
C ASN A 607 0.25 20.12 33.78
N ARG A 608 -0.70 20.65 34.57
CA ARG A 608 -0.48 21.87 35.36
C ARG A 608 0.65 21.70 36.37
N HIS A 609 0.63 20.63 37.16
CA HIS A 609 1.69 20.35 38.13
C HIS A 609 3.06 20.16 37.45
N LEU A 610 3.09 19.51 36.28
CA LEU A 610 4.31 19.37 35.50
C LEU A 610 4.82 20.73 34.99
N CYS A 611 3.91 21.62 34.55
CA CYS A 611 4.22 22.98 34.11
C CYS A 611 4.79 23.85 35.24
N GLU A 612 4.14 23.85 36.40
CA GLU A 612 4.59 24.60 37.59
C GLU A 612 5.98 24.11 38.05
N GLY A 613 6.18 22.79 38.08
CA GLY A 613 7.49 22.20 38.40
C GLY A 613 8.60 22.52 37.38
N LEU A 614 8.26 22.79 36.12
CA LEU A 614 9.22 23.30 35.13
C LEU A 614 9.56 24.76 35.42
N ALA A 615 8.56 25.59 35.75
CA ALA A 615 8.78 26.99 36.11
C ALA A 615 9.73 27.13 37.31
N ASP A 616 9.54 26.32 38.35
CA ASP A 616 10.37 26.34 39.55
C ASP A 616 11.83 25.92 39.28
N LYS A 617 12.01 24.87 38.47
CA LYS A 617 13.34 24.31 38.18
C LYS A 617 14.13 25.10 37.15
N CYS A 618 13.44 25.68 36.18
CA CYS A 618 14.06 26.41 35.07
C CYS A 618 14.18 27.91 35.33
N PHE A 619 13.29 28.47 36.15
CA PHE A 619 13.22 29.91 36.44
C PHE A 619 13.01 30.15 37.94
N PRO A 620 13.97 29.80 38.82
CA PRO A 620 13.81 29.96 40.26
C PRO A 620 13.72 31.46 40.65
N VAL A 621 12.64 31.82 41.34
CA VAL A 621 12.32 33.21 41.74
C VAL A 621 13.45 33.86 42.56
N ASN A 622 14.16 33.06 43.35
CA ASN A 622 15.22 33.55 44.25
C ASN A 622 16.56 33.81 43.56
N GLN A 623 16.69 33.51 42.26
CA GLN A 623 17.96 33.60 41.54
C GLN A 623 18.23 34.99 40.96
N SER A 624 17.22 35.64 40.37
CA SER A 624 17.36 37.01 39.85
C SER A 624 16.00 37.69 39.60
N PRO A 625 15.95 39.04 39.52
CA PRO A 625 14.74 39.75 39.12
C PRO A 625 14.26 39.37 37.71
N SER A 626 15.18 39.04 36.79
CA SER A 626 14.86 38.53 35.45
C SER A 626 14.24 37.13 35.52
N ALA A 627 14.79 36.24 36.36
CA ALA A 627 14.23 34.91 36.60
C ALA A 627 12.81 35.00 37.16
N THR A 628 12.56 35.91 38.10
CA THR A 628 11.23 36.17 38.67
C THR A 628 10.22 36.59 37.60
N ARG A 629 10.60 37.52 36.71
CA ARG A 629 9.72 37.99 35.62
C ARG A 629 9.40 36.90 34.61
N ILE A 630 10.39 36.07 34.25
CA ILE A 630 10.20 34.94 33.33
C ILE A 630 9.36 33.85 33.99
N HIS A 631 9.58 33.58 35.28
CA HIS A 631 8.78 32.64 36.06
C HIS A 631 7.30 33.01 36.07
N GLU A 632 6.97 34.27 36.38
CA GLU A 632 5.59 34.77 36.37
C GLU A 632 4.96 34.73 34.96
N LEU A 633 5.76 35.04 33.92
CA LEU A 633 5.33 34.92 32.53
C LEU A 633 5.03 33.48 32.15
N PHE A 634 5.91 32.54 32.52
CA PHE A 634 5.77 31.12 32.18
C PHE A 634 4.52 30.53 32.83
N LEU A 635 4.28 30.82 34.11
CA LEU A 635 3.06 30.39 34.82
C LEU A 635 1.78 30.92 34.13
N ARG A 636 1.75 32.21 33.80
CA ARG A 636 0.57 32.84 33.17
C ARG A 636 0.32 32.37 31.73
N GLN A 637 1.38 32.16 30.98
CA GLN A 637 1.30 31.84 29.54
C GLN A 637 1.00 30.36 29.30
N PHE A 638 1.59 29.46 30.11
CA PHE A 638 1.53 28.02 29.90
C PHE A 638 0.70 27.30 30.98
N CYS A 639 0.94 27.59 32.26
CA CYS A 639 0.38 26.78 33.35
C CYS A 639 -1.08 27.13 33.67
N ASP A 640 -1.44 28.41 33.65
CA ASP A 640 -2.79 28.90 33.93
C ASP A 640 -3.84 28.45 32.89
N ALA A 641 -3.40 28.03 31.71
CA ALA A 641 -4.28 27.53 30.65
C ALA A 641 -4.75 26.09 30.89
N HIS A 642 -4.14 25.34 31.82
CA HIS A 642 -4.53 23.97 32.18
C HIS A 642 -5.78 23.95 33.09
N THR A 643 -6.93 24.33 32.54
CA THR A 643 -8.23 24.32 33.24
C THR A 643 -9.35 23.80 32.34
N CYS A 644 -10.28 23.01 32.89
CA CYS A 644 -11.45 22.54 32.13
C CYS A 644 -12.60 23.56 32.04
N SER A 645 -12.46 24.74 32.65
CA SER A 645 -13.50 25.78 32.73
C SER A 645 -13.47 26.79 31.57
N GLY A 646 -12.64 26.57 30.53
CA GLY A 646 -12.77 27.24 29.23
C GLY A 646 -12.43 28.74 29.17
N GLY A 647 -11.83 29.31 30.22
CA GLY A 647 -11.67 30.77 30.34
C GLY A 647 -10.39 31.40 29.77
N ARG A 648 -9.29 30.66 29.61
CA ARG A 648 -7.99 31.22 29.20
C ARG A 648 -7.40 30.49 28.00
N LYS A 649 -7.05 31.24 26.95
CA LYS A 649 -6.35 30.71 25.78
C LYS A 649 -4.84 30.67 26.06
N PRO A 650 -4.16 29.54 25.84
CA PRO A 650 -2.70 29.51 25.82
C PRO A 650 -2.17 30.43 24.69
N PHE A 651 -0.95 30.94 24.86
CA PHE A 651 -0.28 31.83 23.90
C PHE A 651 -0.86 33.24 23.74
N SER A 652 -1.42 33.83 24.80
CA SER A 652 -2.06 35.15 24.74
C SER A 652 -1.10 36.33 24.45
N ARG A 653 0.22 36.15 24.62
CA ARG A 653 1.25 37.18 24.39
C ARG A 653 2.49 36.64 23.67
N GLY A 654 2.91 37.30 22.57
CA GLY A 654 4.31 37.26 22.10
C GLY A 654 4.74 36.14 21.14
N GLY A 655 4.04 35.92 20.02
CA GLY A 655 4.59 35.18 18.88
C GLY A 655 5.49 36.05 17.99
N LYS A 656 6.45 35.45 17.28
CA LYS A 656 7.26 36.12 16.25
C LYS A 656 6.31 36.73 15.19
N LYS A 657 6.40 38.04 14.93
CA LYS A 657 5.58 38.69 13.89
C LYS A 657 5.99 38.19 12.50
N HIS A 658 5.28 37.23 11.93
CA HIS A 658 5.42 36.90 10.52
C HIS A 658 4.90 38.06 9.67
N THR A 659 5.79 38.73 8.92
CA THR A 659 5.38 39.66 7.85
C THR A 659 4.58 38.87 6.83
N ASN A 660 3.29 39.18 6.74
CA ASN A 660 2.33 38.41 5.96
C ASN A 660 2.64 38.52 4.45
N ARG A 661 3.34 37.52 3.90
CA ARG A 661 3.75 37.45 2.48
C ARG A 661 2.57 37.64 1.52
N PHE A 662 1.36 37.31 1.96
CA PHE A 662 0.12 37.52 1.22
C PHE A 662 -0.20 39.01 0.98
N TYR A 663 0.09 39.88 1.95
CA TYR A 663 -0.11 41.33 1.82
C TYR A 663 0.88 41.94 0.82
N LEU A 664 2.12 41.45 0.83
CA LEU A 664 3.15 41.88 -0.12
C LEU A 664 2.79 41.45 -1.55
N ALA A 665 2.39 40.18 -1.73
CA ALA A 665 1.92 39.66 -3.01
C ALA A 665 0.71 40.45 -3.53
N ALA A 666 -0.31 40.67 -2.70
CA ALA A 666 -1.50 41.44 -3.07
C ALA A 666 -1.15 42.89 -3.48
N SER A 667 -0.20 43.53 -2.81
CA SER A 667 0.25 44.88 -3.16
C SER A 667 0.96 44.93 -4.51
N VAL A 668 1.74 43.91 -4.85
CA VAL A 668 2.41 43.80 -6.16
C VAL A 668 1.38 43.53 -7.27
N THR A 669 0.42 42.64 -7.03
CA THR A 669 -0.64 42.34 -8.02
C THR A 669 -1.54 43.53 -8.29
N LEU A 670 -1.80 44.38 -7.29
CA LEU A 670 -2.57 45.62 -7.45
C LEU A 670 -1.84 46.71 -8.25
N MET A 671 -0.50 46.67 -8.30
CA MET A 671 0.32 47.65 -9.01
C MET A 671 0.57 47.29 -10.48
N LEU A 672 0.37 46.02 -10.87
CA LEU A 672 0.55 45.56 -12.25
C LEU A 672 -0.45 46.18 -13.27
N PRO A 673 -1.77 46.28 -12.98
CA PRO A 673 -2.73 46.88 -13.92
C PRO A 673 -2.43 48.34 -14.28
N PRO A 674 -2.20 49.28 -13.33
CA PRO A 674 -1.90 50.65 -13.69
C PRO A 674 -0.57 50.78 -14.46
N LEU A 675 0.43 49.94 -14.16
CA LEU A 675 1.69 49.90 -14.90
C LEU A 675 1.49 49.44 -16.36
N TYR A 676 0.66 48.42 -16.57
CA TYR A 676 0.27 47.94 -17.90
C TYR A 676 -0.44 49.04 -18.70
N PHE A 677 -1.43 49.73 -18.11
CA PHE A 677 -2.11 50.83 -18.77
C PHE A 677 -1.19 52.02 -19.07
N LEU A 678 -0.20 52.30 -18.21
CA LEU A 678 0.82 53.32 -18.46
C LEU A 678 1.68 52.96 -19.67
N ILE A 679 2.11 51.71 -19.79
CA ILE A 679 2.90 51.21 -20.94
C ILE A 679 2.08 51.30 -22.23
N VAL A 680 0.81 50.86 -22.21
CA VAL A 680 -0.10 50.97 -23.36
C VAL A 680 -0.31 52.44 -23.76
N TYR A 681 -0.48 53.33 -22.78
CA TYR A 681 -0.61 54.77 -23.03
C TYR A 681 0.66 55.37 -23.67
N LEU A 682 1.84 54.99 -23.17
CA LEU A 682 3.12 55.44 -23.75
C LEU A 682 3.30 54.93 -25.17
N TYR A 683 2.96 53.66 -25.44
CA TYR A 683 3.03 53.06 -26.77
C TYR A 683 2.06 53.74 -27.77
N GLN A 684 0.83 54.04 -27.35
CA GLN A 684 -0.12 54.80 -28.18
C GLN A 684 0.33 56.24 -28.43
N ARG A 685 1.00 56.88 -27.46
CA ARG A 685 1.56 58.22 -27.62
C ARG A 685 2.74 58.24 -28.61
N GLU A 686 3.56 57.20 -28.63
CA GLU A 686 4.69 57.06 -29.55
C GLU A 686 4.22 56.82 -30.99
N MET A 687 3.21 55.97 -31.18
CA MET A 687 2.50 55.78 -32.47
C MET A 687 1.90 57.08 -33.02
N LYS A 688 1.35 57.96 -32.15
CA LYS A 688 0.84 59.29 -32.54
C LYS A 688 1.92 60.27 -32.97
N ARG A 689 3.17 60.12 -32.51
CA ARG A 689 4.30 60.93 -33.01
C ARG A 689 4.78 60.44 -34.38
N GLY A 690 4.80 59.12 -34.62
CA GLY A 690 5.17 58.55 -35.91
C GLY A 690 4.21 58.90 -37.07
N THR A 691 2.95 59.23 -36.77
CA THR A 691 1.95 59.61 -37.80
C THR A 691 1.97 61.10 -38.16
N GLN A 692 2.68 61.96 -37.44
CA GLN A 692 2.79 63.40 -37.76
C GLN A 692 3.86 63.73 -38.82
N GLU A 693 4.85 62.87 -39.04
CA GLU A 693 5.91 63.12 -40.04
C GLU A 693 5.56 62.66 -41.48
N LEU A 694 4.51 61.88 -41.68
CA LEU A 694 4.13 61.33 -43.00
C LEU A 694 3.02 62.11 -43.75
N LYS A 695 2.63 63.31 -43.27
CA LYS A 695 1.62 64.18 -43.93
C LYS A 695 2.15 65.58 -44.25
N ARG A 696 3.17 65.69 -45.11
CA ARG A 696 3.45 66.91 -45.87
C ARG A 696 4.22 66.61 -47.18
N ILE A 697 3.51 66.14 -48.20
CA ILE A 697 3.93 66.29 -49.60
C ILE A 697 2.82 67.07 -50.31
N THR A 698 3.18 68.28 -50.70
CA THR A 698 2.32 69.35 -51.24
C THR A 698 2.07 69.13 -52.74
N LYS A 699 0.80 69.11 -53.19
CA LYS A 699 0.42 69.27 -54.60
C LYS A 699 0.07 70.75 -54.86
N ILE A 700 0.96 71.50 -55.49
CA ILE A 700 0.72 72.83 -56.10
C ILE A 700 1.72 72.95 -57.27
N GLY A 701 1.38 73.31 -58.51
CA GLY A 701 0.13 73.76 -59.09
C GLY A 701 0.27 73.93 -60.61
N ARG A 702 -0.86 73.80 -61.31
CA ARG A 702 -1.03 74.23 -62.71
C ARG A 702 -0.83 75.75 -62.81
N LYS A 703 -0.12 76.22 -63.83
CA LYS A 703 -0.44 77.49 -64.50
C LYS A 703 -0.35 77.33 -66.02
N ALA A 704 -1.39 77.83 -66.68
CA ALA A 704 -1.61 77.79 -68.12
C ALA A 704 -0.80 78.86 -68.85
N LYS A 705 -0.51 78.58 -70.14
CA LYS A 705 0.11 79.47 -71.13
C LYS A 705 -0.73 80.72 -71.42
N PRO A 706 -0.10 81.80 -71.92
CA PRO A 706 -0.55 82.33 -73.22
C PRO A 706 0.60 82.82 -74.14
N SER A 707 0.26 82.91 -75.44
CA SER A 707 1.01 83.34 -76.65
C SER A 707 2.29 82.58 -77.00
#